data_AF-A0A365NHZ5-F1
#
_entry.id   AF-A0A365NHZ5-F1
#
_cell.length_a   1.000
_cell.length_b   1.000
_cell.length_c   1.000
_cell.angle_alpha   90.00
_cell.angle_beta   90.00
_cell.angle_gamma   90.00
#
_symmetry.space_group_name_H-M   'P 1'
#
loop_
_entity.id
_entity.type
_entity.pdbx_description
1 polymer ?
#
loop_
_entity_poly.entity_id
_entity_poly.type
_entity_poly.pdbx_seq_one_letter_code
_entity_poly.pdbx_strand_id
1 'polypeptide(L)'
;MASDTHMVTGGSGFIAIHLVNQLLQAGYNVHTTVRDLSNARKVQPLQNLQEKYPGKLDLFEADLLKPGSFEPAMKDCSVVHHVASPFLMAEKIKDGQKDMVDPALQGTRNVLNSVNSTEGVKRVVLTSTIGAIFGDYIDVKSMKDNILAESYFNESSSVTHNPYHYSKVVAEKEAWKIQKAQSRWDMVVICPGLVLGPSLTAGSDSGSLFLLDELFSGQLWFGVPDLSFCTVDVREVATAHIRAAETETAQGRYIVCDREMLSPSNQYFLYQHSNCALSTALYPPFKMDGLDEFEKSLAAEKAERERAERDHDEKRHRKHRHHHRHDSERERDRDRDGDGHRHRHRRRNDDEDDGHRSKRSRHSRDDQDSHRSRRHGDDRHRKTTDPKEDLPIPDEEKPASQDPVDRSKSLQRDSWMTAPSSIEVDYIHRPDKNKSPPPKPEPKRVVSKREINTHINDINEGKSIDELDIPAETTVNYTFGDAGSSWRMTKLKAVYTAAEESGRLIEDVAMERFGDLRYFDDAREEKEEMERRKIYGKDYKGHDKPTGDLYRERIKNQRKDSPPPEPEQGTIIPDTRPQSTPMMDQSALNRLRAQMMKAKLRRAPNAAQLEDEYNKAAAMFATAQSNPEAVVLSVMDNRQLAGTRNEAKAITNKRGRERGNVEENTEMTIDDMVREERRTKNQAGGEGLRLAERIAKDGKFDNDLDYMDENAEKLAKRLHKSDINLKNMAVSEFQKMSRALDNCPLCHHEDKNQPPLAPVIALGTRAFLTLATEPEISPGGAVIVPLAHRANLLECDDDEWEEIRNFMKSLTRMYHEQGREVVFYENAAQPHRRMHAAMVAVPIPYEEGATAPAYFKEAFLSSDEEWSQHRKIIDTGAKARDGMGRSAFRRSIAKEMPYFHVWFTLDGGLGHVVEDVGRWPKGDLFAREVLGGIVDAEPHVMKKQGRWMRGDPRVEGFKKGWRKFDWTRMLAEG
;
A
#
# COMPACT_ATOMS: atom_id res chain seq x y z
N MET A 1 -13.81 39.75 56.80
CA MET A 1 -12.99 38.70 56.17
C MET A 1 -12.49 39.28 54.87
N ALA A 2 -11.22 39.08 54.49
CA ALA A 2 -10.77 39.47 53.15
C ALA A 2 -11.52 38.60 52.12
N SER A 3 -11.79 39.10 50.92
CA SER A 3 -12.53 38.33 49.93
C SER A 3 -11.69 37.18 49.40
N ASP A 4 -12.23 35.96 49.49
CA ASP A 4 -11.68 34.73 48.90
C ASP A 4 -11.92 34.69 47.37
N THR A 5 -11.84 35.85 46.72
CA THR A 5 -12.11 36.05 45.30
C THR A 5 -10.81 36.31 44.55
N HIS A 6 -10.49 35.42 43.62
CA HIS A 6 -9.33 35.50 42.75
C HIS A 6 -9.75 35.93 41.35
N MET A 7 -9.05 36.90 40.76
CA MET A 7 -9.22 37.24 39.36
C MET A 7 -8.25 36.44 38.48
N VAL A 8 -8.70 35.87 37.37
CA VAL A 8 -7.85 35.26 36.33
C VAL A 8 -8.08 35.96 34.99
N THR A 9 -7.07 36.67 34.49
CA THR A 9 -7.18 37.32 33.17
C THR A 9 -7.10 36.30 32.03
N GLY A 10 -7.99 36.38 31.05
CA GLY A 10 -7.93 35.56 29.83
C GLY A 10 -8.30 34.09 30.04
N GLY A 11 -9.38 33.81 30.77
CA GLY A 11 -9.80 32.49 31.24
C GLY A 11 -9.94 31.38 30.19
N SER A 12 -10.13 31.74 28.92
CA SER A 12 -10.22 30.77 27.81
C SER A 12 -8.87 30.27 27.29
N GLY A 13 -7.75 30.82 27.78
CA GLY A 13 -6.39 30.39 27.43
C GLY A 13 -5.93 29.12 28.16
N PHE A 14 -4.99 28.40 27.56
CA PHE A 14 -4.54 27.07 27.98
C PHE A 14 -4.19 26.93 29.48
N ILE A 15 -3.34 27.81 30.02
CA ILE A 15 -2.98 27.82 31.45
C ILE A 15 -4.14 28.34 32.30
N ALA A 16 -4.81 29.39 31.82
CA ALA A 16 -5.84 30.12 32.56
C ALA A 16 -7.04 29.23 32.91
N ILE A 17 -7.50 28.37 31.99
CA ILE A 17 -8.66 27.50 32.26
C ILE A 17 -8.35 26.42 33.30
N HIS A 18 -7.12 25.89 33.34
CA HIS A 18 -6.69 24.97 34.41
C HIS A 18 -6.61 25.68 35.75
N LEU A 19 -6.10 26.92 35.77
CA LEU A 19 -6.05 27.75 36.98
C LEU A 19 -7.46 28.06 37.50
N VAL A 20 -8.41 28.45 36.64
CA VAL A 20 -9.82 28.67 37.01
C VAL A 20 -10.42 27.39 37.59
N ASN A 21 -10.26 26.24 36.92
CA ASN A 21 -10.78 24.96 37.39
C ASN A 21 -10.19 24.53 38.75
N GLN A 22 -8.87 24.70 38.96
CA GLN A 22 -8.23 24.35 40.24
C GLN A 22 -8.61 25.31 41.37
N LEU A 23 -8.74 26.62 41.11
CA LEU A 23 -9.22 27.60 42.10
C LEU A 23 -10.66 27.26 42.55
N LEU A 24 -11.54 26.92 41.62
CA LEU A 24 -12.92 26.49 41.93
C LEU A 24 -12.95 25.17 42.71
N GLN A 25 -12.06 24.23 42.41
CA GLN A 25 -11.89 22.97 43.17
C GLN A 25 -11.38 23.21 44.60
N ALA A 26 -10.44 24.15 44.78
CA ALA A 26 -9.95 24.58 46.09
C ALA A 26 -11.02 25.38 46.89
N GLY A 27 -12.10 25.80 46.21
CA GLY A 27 -13.27 26.39 46.84
C GLY A 27 -13.36 27.92 46.78
N TYR A 28 -12.39 28.57 46.14
CA TYR A 28 -12.38 30.03 45.94
C TYR A 28 -13.51 30.50 45.01
N ASN A 29 -13.86 31.79 45.12
CA ASN A 29 -14.62 32.49 44.10
C ASN A 29 -13.66 32.96 43.01
N VAL A 30 -14.07 32.90 41.75
CA VAL A 30 -13.22 33.22 40.61
C VAL A 30 -13.92 34.20 39.68
N HIS A 31 -13.35 35.38 39.53
CA HIS A 31 -13.69 36.28 38.43
C HIS A 31 -12.74 35.98 37.27
N THR A 32 -13.23 35.77 36.05
CA THR A 32 -12.35 35.59 34.89
C THR A 32 -12.78 36.41 33.69
N THR A 33 -11.79 36.88 32.93
CA THR A 33 -12.04 37.70 31.73
C THR A 33 -11.88 36.93 30.44
N VAL A 34 -12.75 37.20 29.48
CA VAL A 34 -12.62 36.80 28.07
C VAL A 34 -12.73 38.03 27.18
N ARG A 35 -12.18 37.98 25.96
CA ARG A 35 -12.24 39.11 25.01
C ARG A 35 -13.62 39.37 24.42
N ASP A 36 -14.44 38.32 24.35
CA ASP A 36 -15.72 38.30 23.65
C ASP A 36 -16.56 37.18 24.27
N LEU A 37 -17.67 37.53 24.94
CA LEU A 37 -18.57 36.56 25.56
C LEU A 37 -19.43 35.80 24.54
N SER A 38 -19.59 36.31 23.32
CA SER A 38 -20.38 35.69 22.25
C SER A 38 -19.66 34.51 21.57
N ASN A 39 -18.35 34.37 21.78
CA ASN A 39 -17.54 33.30 21.18
C ASN A 39 -17.75 31.95 21.89
N ALA A 40 -18.87 31.28 21.60
CA ALA A 40 -19.27 30.02 22.20
C ALA A 40 -18.12 28.97 22.24
N ARG A 41 -17.32 28.81 21.18
CA ARG A 41 -16.21 27.84 21.15
C ARG A 41 -15.13 28.10 22.22
N LYS A 42 -14.89 29.36 22.58
CA LYS A 42 -13.90 29.73 23.63
C LYS A 42 -14.52 29.89 25.02
N VAL A 43 -15.83 30.11 25.12
CA VAL A 43 -16.54 30.38 26.37
C VAL A 43 -17.26 29.13 26.94
N GLN A 44 -17.68 28.18 26.09
CA GLN A 44 -18.38 26.96 26.51
C GLN A 44 -17.67 26.18 27.64
N PRO A 45 -16.34 25.98 27.62
CA PRO A 45 -15.65 25.29 28.72
C PRO A 45 -15.74 26.02 30.07
N LEU A 46 -15.80 27.37 30.05
CA LEU A 46 -15.99 28.18 31.25
C LEU A 46 -17.45 28.13 31.72
N GLN A 47 -18.42 28.11 30.81
CA GLN A 47 -19.83 27.89 31.13
C GLN A 47 -20.04 26.52 31.78
N ASN A 48 -19.43 25.46 31.25
CA ASN A 48 -19.47 24.12 31.84
C ASN A 48 -18.86 24.10 33.28
N LEU A 49 -17.85 24.92 33.55
CA LEU A 49 -17.31 25.10 34.91
C LEU A 49 -18.26 25.92 35.80
N GLN A 50 -18.97 26.90 35.25
CA GLN A 50 -19.97 27.71 35.96
C GLN A 50 -21.19 26.87 36.35
N GLU A 51 -21.63 25.96 35.49
CA GLU A 51 -22.67 24.95 35.79
C GLU A 51 -22.21 23.96 36.87
N LYS A 52 -20.95 23.53 36.83
CA LYS A 52 -20.36 22.61 37.83
C LYS A 52 -20.16 23.27 39.20
N TYR A 53 -19.89 24.57 39.25
CA TYR A 53 -19.63 25.34 40.46
C TYR A 53 -20.56 26.58 40.52
N PRO A 54 -21.88 26.38 40.70
CA PRO A 54 -22.86 27.45 40.61
C PRO A 54 -22.62 28.54 41.64
N GLY A 55 -22.59 29.79 41.18
CA GLY A 55 -22.36 30.97 42.03
C GLY A 55 -20.91 31.19 42.48
N LYS A 56 -19.92 30.45 41.93
CA LYS A 56 -18.49 30.65 42.24
C LYS A 56 -17.64 31.18 41.07
N LEU A 57 -18.15 31.15 39.84
CA LEU A 57 -17.45 31.62 38.65
C LEU A 57 -18.23 32.74 37.99
N ASP A 58 -17.61 33.91 37.85
CA ASP A 58 -18.16 35.07 37.15
C ASP A 58 -17.33 35.40 35.91
N LEU A 59 -18.02 35.59 34.77
CA LEU A 59 -17.40 35.84 33.46
C LEU A 59 -17.57 37.32 33.08
N PHE A 60 -16.45 37.97 32.79
CA PHE A 60 -16.41 39.38 32.40
C PHE A 60 -15.82 39.55 30.99
N GLU A 61 -16.34 40.49 30.22
CA GLU A 61 -15.74 40.88 28.95
C GLU A 61 -14.66 41.95 29.17
N ALA A 62 -13.41 41.65 28.82
CA ALA A 62 -12.31 42.61 28.90
C ALA A 62 -11.30 42.41 27.76
N ASP A 63 -10.95 43.52 27.11
CA ASP A 63 -9.86 43.59 26.13
C ASP A 63 -8.58 44.11 26.81
N LEU A 64 -7.48 43.38 26.62
CA LEU A 64 -6.16 43.68 27.14
C LEU A 64 -5.63 45.06 26.69
N LEU A 65 -6.02 45.54 25.51
CA LEU A 65 -5.55 46.80 24.95
C LEU A 65 -6.45 48.01 25.26
N LYS A 66 -7.65 47.78 25.83
CA LYS A 66 -8.62 48.84 26.16
C LYS A 66 -8.43 49.32 27.61
N PRO A 67 -8.04 50.57 27.87
CA PRO A 67 -7.87 51.09 29.23
C PRO A 67 -9.11 50.90 30.11
N GLY A 68 -8.90 50.48 31.37
CA GLY A 68 -9.97 50.31 32.37
C GLY A 68 -10.88 49.09 32.17
N SER A 69 -10.67 48.27 31.13
CA SER A 69 -11.50 47.09 30.83
C SER A 69 -11.52 46.04 31.95
N PHE A 70 -10.50 46.00 32.80
CA PHE A 70 -10.35 45.03 33.88
C PHE A 70 -10.96 45.47 35.21
N GLU A 71 -11.27 46.76 35.39
CA GLU A 71 -11.76 47.31 36.67
C GLU A 71 -13.05 46.61 37.18
N PRO A 72 -14.06 46.30 36.34
CA PRO A 72 -15.26 45.60 36.81
C PRO A 72 -14.97 44.19 37.34
N ALA A 73 -13.99 43.51 36.74
CA ALA A 73 -13.60 42.14 37.09
C ALA A 73 -12.61 42.09 38.26
N MET A 74 -11.80 43.14 38.46
CA MET A 74 -10.93 43.30 39.63
C MET A 74 -11.67 43.68 40.90
N LYS A 75 -12.89 44.22 40.77
CA LYS A 75 -13.70 44.61 41.92
C LYS A 75 -13.86 43.43 42.89
N ASP A 76 -13.71 43.72 44.18
CA ASP A 76 -13.83 42.78 45.29
C ASP A 76 -12.85 41.57 45.22
N CYS A 77 -11.82 41.61 44.36
CA CYS A 77 -10.76 40.60 44.31
C CYS A 77 -9.58 40.93 45.22
N SER A 78 -9.02 39.92 45.88
CA SER A 78 -7.83 40.06 46.73
C SER A 78 -6.53 39.66 46.01
N VAL A 79 -6.61 38.78 45.01
CA VAL A 79 -5.48 38.30 44.20
C VAL A 79 -5.82 38.41 42.71
N VAL A 80 -4.85 38.87 41.91
CA VAL A 80 -4.95 38.92 40.45
C VAL A 80 -3.90 38.03 39.80
N HIS A 81 -4.36 37.04 39.03
CA HIS A 81 -3.54 36.18 38.18
C HIS A 81 -3.50 36.76 36.75
N HIS A 82 -2.39 37.40 36.38
CA HIS A 82 -2.19 37.94 35.05
C HIS A 82 -1.59 36.89 34.09
N VAL A 83 -2.47 36.07 33.52
CA VAL A 83 -2.15 35.02 32.54
C VAL A 83 -2.36 35.49 31.09
N ALA A 84 -3.22 36.50 30.86
CA ALA A 84 -3.56 36.99 29.52
C ALA A 84 -2.35 37.59 28.79
N SER A 85 -1.99 37.01 27.64
CA SER A 85 -0.95 37.51 26.75
C SER A 85 -1.49 37.59 25.33
N PRO A 86 -1.11 38.60 24.52
CA PRO A 86 -1.17 38.46 23.08
C PRO A 86 -0.20 37.33 22.70
N PHE A 87 -0.64 36.45 21.80
CA PHE A 87 0.18 35.38 21.24
C PHE A 87 -0.20 35.22 19.76
N LEU A 88 0.80 35.26 18.89
CA LEU A 88 0.69 34.99 17.47
C LEU A 88 1.74 33.94 17.12
N MET A 89 1.40 33.01 16.23
CA MET A 89 2.38 32.08 15.65
C MET A 89 3.43 32.86 14.87
N ALA A 90 4.67 32.36 14.80
CA ALA A 90 5.78 33.03 14.12
C ALA A 90 5.43 33.46 12.68
N GLU A 91 4.75 32.59 11.93
CA GLU A 91 4.25 32.83 10.57
C GLU A 91 3.30 34.04 10.42
N LYS A 92 2.66 34.47 11.52
CA LYS A 92 1.68 35.54 11.56
C LYS A 92 2.27 36.87 12.06
N ILE A 93 3.50 36.87 12.57
CA ILE A 93 4.21 38.08 13.00
C ILE A 93 4.84 38.73 11.76
N LYS A 94 4.42 39.95 11.42
CA LYS A 94 5.00 40.72 10.30
C LYS A 94 5.91 41.84 10.80
N ASP A 95 5.53 42.46 11.92
CA ASP A 95 6.28 43.52 12.59
C ASP A 95 6.42 43.13 14.07
N GLY A 96 7.61 42.67 14.46
CA GLY A 96 7.86 42.23 15.84
C GLY A 96 7.58 43.30 16.90
N GLN A 97 7.68 44.59 16.55
CA GLN A 97 7.40 45.67 17.49
C GLN A 97 5.88 45.82 17.67
N LYS A 98 5.15 46.04 16.58
CA LYS A 98 3.71 46.33 16.62
C LYS A 98 2.83 45.12 16.93
N ASP A 99 3.23 43.94 16.46
CA ASP A 99 2.42 42.74 16.60
C ASP A 99 2.65 42.05 17.97
N MET A 100 3.86 42.17 18.54
CA MET A 100 4.25 41.47 19.79
C MET A 100 4.66 42.40 20.95
N VAL A 101 5.61 43.31 20.75
CA VAL A 101 6.19 44.10 21.85
C VAL A 101 5.19 45.13 22.40
N ASP A 102 4.63 45.98 21.54
CA ASP A 102 3.70 47.03 21.95
C ASP A 102 2.44 46.46 22.64
N PRO A 103 1.79 45.39 22.11
CA PRO A 103 0.60 44.81 22.76
C PRO A 103 0.91 44.13 24.09
N ALA A 104 2.05 43.46 24.24
CA ALA A 104 2.44 42.83 25.51
C ALA A 104 2.72 43.89 26.59
N LEU A 105 3.49 44.93 26.24
CA LEU A 105 3.86 46.02 27.14
C LEU A 105 2.62 46.83 27.55
N GLN A 106 1.78 47.22 26.59
CA GLN A 106 0.55 47.97 26.86
C GLN A 106 -0.46 47.13 27.67
N GLY A 107 -0.58 45.83 27.39
CA GLY A 107 -1.43 44.92 28.14
C GLY A 107 -1.04 44.80 29.60
N THR A 108 0.25 44.57 29.87
CA THR A 108 0.79 44.51 31.24
C THR A 108 0.60 45.84 31.98
N ARG A 109 0.84 46.99 31.33
CA ARG A 109 0.53 48.31 31.89
C ARG A 109 -0.96 48.45 32.24
N ASN A 110 -1.87 48.06 31.35
CA ASN A 110 -3.31 48.21 31.56
C ASN A 110 -3.80 47.41 32.77
N VAL A 111 -3.40 46.14 32.88
CA VAL A 111 -3.74 45.28 34.02
C VAL A 111 -3.16 45.83 35.32
N LEU A 112 -1.86 46.15 35.38
CA LEU A 112 -1.25 46.63 36.62
C LEU A 112 -1.70 48.06 37.02
N ASN A 113 -2.08 48.90 36.07
CA ASN A 113 -2.73 50.18 36.38
C ASN A 113 -4.14 49.98 36.95
N SER A 114 -4.91 49.01 36.44
CA SER A 114 -6.20 48.64 37.02
C SER A 114 -6.04 48.05 38.45
N VAL A 115 -4.97 47.29 38.70
CA VAL A 115 -4.59 46.85 40.05
C VAL A 115 -4.30 48.06 40.95
N ASN A 116 -3.52 49.04 40.48
CA ASN A 116 -3.22 50.27 41.23
C ASN A 116 -4.49 51.07 41.58
N SER A 117 -5.45 51.17 40.66
CA SER A 117 -6.75 51.80 40.88
C SER A 117 -7.68 51.01 41.82
N THR A 118 -7.44 49.71 42.01
CA THR A 118 -8.32 48.83 42.81
C THR A 118 -7.71 48.50 44.17
N GLU A 119 -8.16 49.18 45.22
CA GLU A 119 -7.58 49.07 46.58
C GLU A 119 -7.64 47.65 47.19
N GLY A 120 -8.62 46.83 46.81
CA GLY A 120 -8.83 45.49 47.37
C GLY A 120 -7.73 44.47 47.05
N VAL A 121 -7.00 44.65 45.94
CA VAL A 121 -5.96 43.71 45.50
C VAL A 121 -4.72 43.83 46.40
N LYS A 122 -4.24 42.70 46.90
CA LYS A 122 -3.05 42.58 47.76
C LYS A 122 -1.86 41.91 47.06
N ARG A 123 -2.13 41.02 46.11
CA ARG A 123 -1.11 40.21 45.44
C ARG A 123 -1.39 40.05 43.95
N VAL A 124 -0.35 40.16 43.14
CA VAL A 124 -0.39 39.87 41.71
C VAL A 124 0.52 38.68 41.39
N VAL A 125 -0.03 37.66 40.75
CA VAL A 125 0.75 36.55 40.20
C VAL A 125 0.82 36.73 38.68
N LEU A 126 2.02 36.99 38.15
CA LEU A 126 2.24 37.28 36.73
C LEU A 126 2.78 36.04 36.00
N THR A 127 2.13 35.64 34.90
CA THR A 127 2.66 34.58 34.02
C THR A 127 3.66 35.17 33.01
N SER A 128 4.95 35.00 33.30
CA SER A 128 6.04 35.27 32.37
C SER A 128 6.34 33.99 31.55
N THR A 129 7.61 33.74 31.22
CA THR A 129 8.09 32.52 30.57
C THR A 129 9.59 32.36 30.82
N ILE A 130 10.13 31.15 30.67
CA ILE A 130 11.57 30.89 30.68
C ILE A 130 12.32 31.67 29.58
N GLY A 131 11.64 32.04 28.49
CA GLY A 131 12.15 32.96 27.47
C GLY A 131 12.42 34.39 27.96
N ALA A 132 12.02 34.74 29.19
CA ALA A 132 12.41 35.98 29.86
C ALA A 132 13.74 35.84 30.65
N ILE A 133 14.32 34.64 30.72
CA ILE A 133 15.54 34.30 31.46
C ILE A 133 16.71 34.05 30.50
N PHE A 134 16.47 33.31 29.41
CA PHE A 134 17.40 33.13 28.30
C PHE A 134 16.70 33.30 26.95
N GLY A 135 17.43 33.62 25.89
CA GLY A 135 16.86 33.81 24.55
C GLY A 135 17.18 32.65 23.62
N ASP A 136 18.45 32.25 23.57
CA ASP A 136 18.97 31.12 22.81
C ASP A 136 19.64 30.11 23.74
N TYR A 137 19.60 28.81 23.41
CA TYR A 137 20.18 27.76 24.27
C TYR A 137 21.69 27.89 24.52
N ILE A 138 22.41 28.64 23.68
CA ILE A 138 23.83 28.94 23.90
C ILE A 138 24.07 29.88 25.08
N ASP A 139 23.09 30.73 25.43
CA ASP A 139 23.15 31.64 26.58
C ASP A 139 23.33 30.84 27.88
N VAL A 140 22.65 29.68 27.99
CA VAL A 140 22.70 28.80 29.16
C VAL A 140 24.11 28.26 29.41
N LYS A 141 24.92 28.05 28.36
CA LYS A 141 26.32 27.62 28.48
C LYS A 141 27.26 28.71 29.02
N SER A 142 26.79 29.96 29.07
CA SER A 142 27.49 31.08 29.71
C SER A 142 27.03 31.34 31.15
N MET A 143 25.92 30.71 31.58
CA MET A 143 25.41 30.82 32.95
C MET A 143 26.27 29.98 33.89
N LYS A 144 26.26 30.34 35.18
CA LYS A 144 27.07 29.67 36.18
C LYS A 144 26.69 28.18 36.25
N ASP A 145 27.71 27.32 36.21
CA ASP A 145 27.58 25.86 36.27
C ASP A 145 26.70 25.25 35.14
N ASN A 146 26.40 26.02 34.09
CA ASN A 146 25.40 25.73 33.04
C ASN A 146 23.95 25.57 33.56
N ILE A 147 23.63 26.19 34.71
CA ILE A 147 22.32 26.07 35.37
C ILE A 147 21.50 27.34 35.15
N LEU A 148 20.25 27.19 34.72
CA LEU A 148 19.27 28.28 34.69
C LEU A 148 18.94 28.74 36.12
N ALA A 149 18.90 30.05 36.32
CA ALA A 149 18.50 30.65 37.61
C ALA A 149 17.66 31.91 37.40
N GLU A 150 16.78 32.22 38.35
CA GLU A 150 15.85 33.34 38.27
C GLU A 150 16.52 34.73 38.29
N SER A 151 17.80 34.78 38.67
CA SER A 151 18.65 35.97 38.65
C SER A 151 18.95 36.48 37.23
N TYR A 152 18.87 35.63 36.21
CA TYR A 152 19.20 35.99 34.83
C TYR A 152 17.97 36.57 34.10
N PHE A 153 18.21 37.59 33.27
CA PHE A 153 17.26 38.06 32.28
C PHE A 153 17.82 37.79 30.88
N ASN A 154 16.94 37.50 29.94
CA ASN A 154 17.31 37.37 28.54
C ASN A 154 17.76 38.73 27.97
N GLU A 155 18.94 38.74 27.36
CA GLU A 155 19.57 39.90 26.71
C GLU A 155 19.93 39.64 25.23
N SER A 156 19.79 38.40 24.74
CA SER A 156 20.10 37.98 23.36
C SER A 156 18.93 38.22 22.39
N SER A 157 17.70 38.16 22.88
CA SER A 157 16.49 38.39 22.06
C SER A 157 16.26 39.88 21.78
N SER A 158 15.71 40.18 20.61
CA SER A 158 15.42 41.53 20.13
C SER A 158 14.14 41.57 19.27
N VAL A 159 13.78 42.74 18.74
CA VAL A 159 12.63 42.90 17.83
C VAL A 159 12.77 42.06 16.55
N THR A 160 14.00 41.81 16.09
CA THR A 160 14.30 41.05 14.86
C THR A 160 14.74 39.61 15.12
N HIS A 161 15.02 39.23 16.37
CA HIS A 161 15.48 37.89 16.76
C HIS A 161 14.72 37.42 18.00
N ASN A 162 13.89 36.38 17.86
CA ASN A 162 12.96 35.92 18.91
C ASN A 162 12.06 37.05 19.50
N PRO A 163 11.26 37.77 18.69
CA PRO A 163 10.43 38.90 19.14
C PRO A 163 9.43 38.53 20.25
N TYR A 164 8.98 37.28 20.32
CA TYR A 164 8.12 36.79 21.41
C TYR A 164 8.88 36.73 22.75
N HIS A 165 10.11 36.24 22.78
CA HIS A 165 10.93 36.25 23.99
C HIS A 165 11.25 37.69 24.42
N TYR A 166 11.61 38.55 23.45
CA TYR A 166 11.89 39.96 23.71
C TYR A 166 10.67 40.71 24.29
N SER A 167 9.47 40.53 23.73
CA SER A 167 8.26 41.17 24.24
C SER A 167 7.95 40.76 25.68
N LYS A 168 8.21 39.50 26.06
CA LYS A 168 8.07 39.00 27.42
C LYS A 168 9.10 39.60 28.38
N VAL A 169 10.37 39.74 27.98
CA VAL A 169 11.40 40.44 28.76
C VAL A 169 10.99 41.89 29.07
N VAL A 170 10.53 42.62 28.05
CA VAL A 170 10.17 44.04 28.19
C VAL A 170 8.91 44.19 29.05
N ALA A 171 7.90 43.34 28.86
CA ALA A 171 6.69 43.32 29.68
C ALA A 171 7.00 43.02 31.16
N GLU A 172 7.84 42.02 31.45
CA GLU A 172 8.21 41.68 32.83
C GLU A 172 9.04 42.79 33.50
N LYS A 173 10.00 43.40 32.78
CA LYS A 173 10.79 44.54 33.29
C LYS A 173 9.90 45.75 33.61
N GLU A 174 8.90 46.05 32.78
CA GLU A 174 7.93 47.12 33.06
C GLU A 174 6.98 46.75 34.21
N ALA A 175 6.58 45.48 34.36
CA ALA A 175 5.80 45.02 35.51
C ALA A 175 6.54 45.24 36.83
N TRP A 176 7.82 44.84 36.90
CA TRP A 176 8.67 45.08 38.07
C TRP A 176 8.85 46.56 38.38
N LYS A 177 8.92 47.42 37.36
CA LYS A 177 9.02 48.87 37.53
C LYS A 177 7.72 49.47 38.10
N ILE A 178 6.55 49.03 37.63
CA ILE A 178 5.25 49.47 38.16
C ILE A 178 5.07 48.99 39.60
N GLN A 179 5.40 47.72 39.88
CA GLN A 179 5.33 47.18 41.24
C GLN A 179 6.23 47.96 42.21
N LYS A 180 7.48 48.25 41.82
CA LYS A 180 8.44 49.01 42.65
C LYS A 180 8.08 50.49 42.85
N ALA A 181 7.16 51.04 42.06
CA ALA A 181 6.67 52.40 42.21
C ALA A 181 5.58 52.55 43.30
N GLN A 182 5.14 51.44 43.90
CA GLN A 182 4.12 51.39 44.94
C GLN A 182 4.49 50.38 46.05
N SER A 183 3.69 50.32 47.12
CA SER A 183 3.95 49.45 48.29
C SER A 183 2.71 48.77 48.88
N ARG A 184 1.55 48.86 48.21
CA ARG A 184 0.28 48.28 48.66
C ARG A 184 0.16 46.79 48.33
N TRP A 185 0.61 46.39 47.15
CA TRP A 185 0.53 45.02 46.66
C TRP A 185 1.91 44.46 46.30
N ASP A 186 2.08 43.15 46.45
CA ASP A 186 3.28 42.42 46.06
C ASP A 186 3.09 41.65 44.74
N MET A 187 4.20 41.26 44.13
CA MET A 187 4.19 40.53 42.87
C MET A 187 5.09 39.29 42.94
N VAL A 188 4.53 38.18 42.48
CA VAL A 188 5.26 36.94 42.22
C VAL A 188 5.16 36.64 40.74
N VAL A 189 6.29 36.36 40.11
CA VAL A 189 6.35 36.01 38.69
C VAL A 189 6.56 34.50 38.53
N ILE A 190 5.70 33.86 37.76
CA ILE A 190 5.84 32.46 37.37
C ILE A 190 6.43 32.41 35.96
N CYS A 191 7.60 31.79 35.82
CA CYS A 191 8.34 31.61 34.57
C CYS A 191 8.23 30.14 34.11
N PRO A 192 7.10 29.74 33.49
CA PRO A 192 6.96 28.38 32.96
C PRO A 192 7.87 28.16 31.75
N GLY A 193 8.30 26.91 31.59
CA GLY A 193 8.93 26.43 30.36
C GLY A 193 7.93 26.16 29.24
N LEU A 194 8.21 25.15 28.41
CA LEU A 194 7.29 24.60 27.42
C LEU A 194 6.14 23.90 28.14
N VAL A 195 5.00 24.57 28.24
CA VAL A 195 3.81 24.05 28.95
C VAL A 195 3.08 23.01 28.10
N LEU A 196 3.01 21.78 28.59
CA LEU A 196 2.35 20.63 27.95
C LEU A 196 1.15 20.16 28.77
N GLY A 197 0.24 19.37 28.19
CA GLY A 197 -0.88 18.75 28.90
C GLY A 197 -2.24 18.87 28.19
N PRO A 198 -3.32 18.37 28.82
CA PRO A 198 -4.64 18.32 28.19
C PRO A 198 -5.26 19.72 28.05
N SER A 199 -5.79 20.07 26.87
CA SER A 199 -6.56 21.30 26.72
C SER A 199 -8.01 21.11 27.15
N LEU A 200 -8.51 21.98 28.04
CA LEU A 200 -9.93 22.05 28.39
C LEU A 200 -10.76 22.84 27.37
N THR A 201 -10.11 23.51 26.41
CA THR A 201 -10.76 24.32 25.36
C THR A 201 -10.38 23.81 23.97
N ALA A 202 -11.36 23.41 23.16
CA ALA A 202 -11.19 22.91 21.79
C ALA A 202 -10.80 24.01 20.76
N GLY A 203 -10.23 25.12 21.22
CA GLY A 203 -9.86 26.30 20.43
C GLY A 203 -8.88 27.22 21.16
N SER A 204 -8.05 26.66 22.05
CA SER A 204 -6.99 27.42 22.72
C SER A 204 -5.76 27.51 21.82
N ASP A 205 -5.44 28.72 21.36
CA ASP A 205 -4.21 29.02 20.63
C ASP A 205 -3.03 29.05 21.63
N SER A 206 -2.09 28.09 21.56
CA SER A 206 -0.86 28.11 22.37
C SER A 206 0.37 27.65 21.57
N GLY A 207 1.53 28.26 21.85
CA GLY A 207 2.77 27.95 21.14
C GLY A 207 3.26 26.52 21.35
N SER A 208 3.06 25.96 22.56
CA SER A 208 3.43 24.58 22.83
C SER A 208 2.60 23.57 22.03
N LEU A 209 1.29 23.80 21.90
CA LEU A 209 0.43 22.93 21.11
C LEU A 209 0.75 23.02 19.62
N PHE A 210 1.17 24.20 19.13
CA PHE A 210 1.65 24.35 17.75
C PHE A 210 2.98 23.64 17.51
N LEU A 211 3.97 23.77 18.42
CA LEU A 211 5.23 23.04 18.31
C LEU A 211 5.01 21.52 18.35
N LEU A 212 4.11 21.04 19.21
CA LEU A 212 3.70 19.64 19.20
C LEU A 212 3.03 19.23 17.87
N ASP A 213 2.14 20.06 17.32
CA ASP A 213 1.51 19.78 16.02
C ASP A 213 2.55 19.76 14.88
N GLU A 214 3.55 20.64 14.88
CA GLU A 214 4.65 20.66 13.91
C GLU A 214 5.56 19.41 14.02
N LEU A 215 5.87 18.98 15.26
CA LEU A 215 6.59 17.75 15.56
C LEU A 215 5.80 16.48 15.18
N PHE A 216 4.49 16.43 15.48
CA PHE A 216 3.65 15.25 15.27
C PHE A 216 3.05 15.14 13.86
N SER A 217 2.87 16.26 13.15
CA SER A 217 2.43 16.27 11.75
C SER A 217 3.51 15.78 10.77
N GLY A 218 4.76 15.69 11.24
CA GLY A 218 5.90 15.26 10.43
C GLY A 218 6.40 16.34 9.47
N GLN A 219 6.03 17.62 9.67
CA GLN A 219 6.56 18.72 8.85
C GLN A 219 8.10 18.79 8.95
N LEU A 220 8.66 18.52 10.13
CA LEU A 220 10.10 18.52 10.42
C LEU A 220 10.86 17.25 9.95
N TRP A 221 10.31 16.46 9.03
CA TRP A 221 10.91 15.20 8.55
C TRP A 221 12.31 15.33 7.94
N PHE A 222 12.67 16.53 7.46
CA PHE A 222 13.98 16.85 6.90
C PHE A 222 15.10 16.96 7.95
N GLY A 223 14.74 16.98 9.24
CA GLY A 223 15.66 17.00 10.37
C GLY A 223 15.24 18.02 11.41
N VAL A 224 15.23 17.61 12.68
CA VAL A 224 15.07 18.49 13.84
C VAL A 224 16.48 18.82 14.38
N PRO A 225 16.82 20.09 14.66
CA PRO A 225 18.07 20.41 15.36
C PRO A 225 18.09 19.83 16.77
N ASP A 226 19.25 19.71 17.40
CA ASP A 226 19.35 19.27 18.80
C ASP A 226 18.83 20.36 19.75
N LEU A 227 17.51 20.33 19.96
CA LEU A 227 16.77 21.21 20.85
C LEU A 227 16.63 20.52 22.20
N SER A 228 16.71 21.28 23.29
CA SER A 228 16.46 20.77 24.65
C SER A 228 15.41 21.62 25.33
N PHE A 229 14.30 21.01 25.76
CA PHE A 229 13.16 21.75 26.29
C PHE A 229 13.10 21.64 27.82
N CYS A 230 12.92 22.78 28.49
CA CYS A 230 12.38 22.81 29.85
C CYS A 230 10.88 22.55 29.77
N THR A 231 10.42 21.32 29.98
CA THR A 231 8.99 20.97 29.93
C THR A 231 8.29 21.16 31.28
N VAL A 232 6.98 21.40 31.28
CA VAL A 232 6.15 21.50 32.50
C VAL A 232 4.71 21.09 32.20
N ASP A 233 4.01 20.44 33.14
CA ASP A 233 2.58 20.18 32.97
C ASP A 233 1.73 21.43 33.27
N VAL A 234 0.73 21.70 32.44
CA VAL A 234 -0.21 22.83 32.59
C VAL A 234 -0.92 22.84 33.95
N ARG A 235 -1.15 21.67 34.55
CA ARG A 235 -1.74 21.50 35.88
C ARG A 235 -0.77 21.90 37.00
N GLU A 236 0.53 21.66 36.81
CA GLU A 236 1.59 22.10 37.73
C GLU A 236 1.79 23.61 37.65
N VAL A 237 1.75 24.20 36.44
CA VAL A 237 1.78 25.66 36.29
C VAL A 237 0.58 26.31 37.00
N ALA A 238 -0.62 25.75 36.86
CA ALA A 238 -1.80 26.21 37.60
C ALA A 238 -1.62 26.07 39.12
N THR A 239 -1.13 24.91 39.60
CA THR A 239 -0.80 24.70 41.02
C THR A 239 0.21 25.73 41.53
N ALA A 240 1.25 26.03 40.74
CA ALA A 240 2.28 27.01 41.10
C ALA A 240 1.71 28.43 41.24
N HIS A 241 0.74 28.83 40.40
CA HIS A 241 0.05 30.11 40.54
C HIS A 241 -0.77 30.17 41.83
N ILE A 242 -1.48 29.09 42.19
CA ILE A 242 -2.24 28.99 43.44
C ILE A 242 -1.29 29.06 44.64
N ARG A 243 -0.21 28.29 44.64
CA ARG A 243 0.81 28.32 45.72
C ARG A 243 1.48 29.68 45.87
N ALA A 244 1.77 30.37 44.77
CA ALA A 244 2.31 31.73 44.79
C ALA A 244 1.31 32.75 45.35
N ALA A 245 0.02 32.56 45.12
CA ALA A 245 -1.03 33.37 45.76
C ALA A 245 -1.10 33.11 47.28
N GLU A 246 -1.19 31.84 47.69
CA GLU A 246 -1.36 31.41 49.08
C GLU A 246 -0.15 31.66 49.99
N THR A 247 1.07 31.52 49.46
CA THR A 247 2.29 31.50 50.29
C THR A 247 2.74 32.92 50.60
N GLU A 248 2.45 33.45 51.78
CA GLU A 248 2.78 34.83 52.17
C GLU A 248 4.26 35.19 51.93
N THR A 249 5.19 34.25 52.14
CA THR A 249 6.64 34.44 51.95
C THR A 249 7.14 34.34 50.51
N ALA A 250 6.28 34.02 49.54
CA ALA A 250 6.67 33.94 48.13
C ALA A 250 6.96 35.34 47.56
N GLN A 251 8.14 35.50 46.94
CA GLN A 251 8.58 36.77 46.36
C GLN A 251 9.50 36.52 45.16
N GLY A 252 9.57 37.48 44.24
CA GLY A 252 10.48 37.41 43.10
C GLY A 252 9.92 36.62 41.93
N ARG A 253 10.77 35.79 41.31
CA ARG A 253 10.44 34.98 40.12
C ARG A 253 10.69 33.51 40.47
N TYR A 254 9.89 32.61 39.91
CA TYR A 254 10.04 31.16 40.06
C TYR A 254 10.06 30.49 38.69
N ILE A 255 11.10 29.71 38.40
CA ILE A 255 11.10 28.82 37.23
C ILE A 255 10.18 27.64 37.52
N VAL A 256 9.29 27.30 36.59
CA VAL A 256 8.43 26.11 36.70
C VAL A 256 8.62 25.23 35.48
N CYS A 257 9.49 24.23 35.65
CA CYS A 257 9.77 23.16 34.69
C CYS A 257 10.38 21.96 35.40
N ASP A 258 10.58 20.88 34.66
CA ASP A 258 11.44 19.77 35.08
C ASP A 258 12.84 20.27 35.48
N ARG A 259 13.49 19.53 36.36
CA ARG A 259 14.81 19.84 36.92
C ARG A 259 15.91 19.80 35.85
N GLU A 260 15.73 19.00 34.80
CA GLU A 260 16.69 18.87 33.70
C GLU A 260 16.06 19.29 32.37
N MET A 261 16.86 19.96 31.51
CA MET A 261 16.46 20.21 30.13
C MET A 261 16.51 18.90 29.34
N LEU A 262 15.39 18.50 28.74
CA LEU A 262 15.31 17.26 27.99
C LEU A 262 15.37 17.54 26.48
N SER A 263 16.40 16.99 25.82
CA SER A 263 16.36 16.80 24.36
C SER A 263 15.31 15.73 24.02
N PRO A 264 14.54 15.85 22.91
CA PRO A 264 13.65 14.80 22.44
C PRO A 264 14.32 13.42 22.32
N SER A 265 15.65 13.40 22.12
CA SER A 265 16.47 12.18 22.12
C SER A 265 16.64 11.54 23.51
N ASN A 266 16.76 12.34 24.58
CA ASN A 266 16.98 11.87 25.95
C ASN A 266 15.67 11.55 26.70
N GLN A 267 14.55 12.16 26.31
CA GLN A 267 13.24 11.91 26.92
C GLN A 267 12.81 10.44 26.80
N TYR A 268 13.26 9.75 25.73
CA TYR A 268 13.09 8.32 25.51
C TYR A 268 13.85 7.42 26.50
N PHE A 269 14.92 7.94 27.13
CA PHE A 269 15.83 7.15 27.98
C PHE A 269 15.41 7.15 29.45
N LEU A 270 14.91 8.29 29.95
CA LEU A 270 14.48 8.46 31.35
C LEU A 270 13.15 7.76 31.66
N TYR A 271 12.20 7.75 30.71
CA TYR A 271 10.91 7.05 30.88
C TYR A 271 11.05 5.53 31.03
N GLN A 272 12.16 4.94 30.55
CA GLN A 272 12.43 3.50 30.70
C GLN A 272 12.99 3.10 32.07
N HIS A 273 13.41 4.06 32.91
CA HIS A 273 14.20 3.77 34.12
C HIS A 273 13.51 4.09 35.46
N SER A 274 12.29 4.66 35.44
CA SER A 274 11.58 5.14 36.64
C SER A 274 10.53 4.17 37.21
N ASN A 275 10.40 2.95 36.69
CA ASN A 275 9.50 1.92 37.23
C ASN A 275 10.24 0.58 37.44
N CYS A 276 10.90 0.41 38.58
CA CYS A 276 11.40 -0.90 39.01
C CYS A 276 11.38 -1.04 40.55
N ALA A 277 10.33 -1.69 41.06
CA ALA A 277 10.40 -2.80 42.03
C ALA A 277 9.01 -3.09 42.63
N LEU A 278 8.49 -4.31 42.45
CA LEU A 278 8.03 -5.17 43.55
C LEU A 278 7.58 -6.57 43.11
N SER A 279 8.19 -7.58 43.73
CA SER A 279 7.69 -8.93 44.04
C SER A 279 7.13 -9.86 42.95
N THR A 280 7.91 -10.90 42.67
CA THR A 280 7.47 -12.20 42.12
C THR A 280 6.44 -12.91 43.02
N ALA A 281 5.51 -13.68 42.43
CA ALA A 281 4.80 -14.78 43.09
C ALA A 281 4.50 -15.91 42.08
N LEU A 282 4.57 -17.17 42.53
CA LEU A 282 4.49 -18.38 41.69
C LEU A 282 3.07 -18.95 41.60
N TYR A 283 2.70 -19.51 40.44
CA TYR A 283 1.72 -20.61 40.32
C TYR A 283 2.18 -21.64 39.26
N PRO A 284 1.76 -22.93 39.36
CA PRO A 284 2.36 -24.04 38.62
C PRO A 284 1.68 -24.33 37.26
N PRO A 285 2.36 -25.04 36.33
CA PRO A 285 1.79 -25.38 35.03
C PRO A 285 0.80 -26.56 35.11
N PHE A 286 -0.36 -26.41 34.47
CA PHE A 286 -1.28 -27.52 34.19
C PHE A 286 -0.89 -28.27 32.91
N LYS A 287 -1.25 -29.55 32.82
CA LYS A 287 -0.88 -30.46 31.71
C LYS A 287 -1.72 -30.22 30.45
N MET A 288 -1.18 -30.69 29.31
CA MET A 288 -1.87 -30.72 28.02
C MET A 288 -3.08 -31.67 28.04
N ASP A 289 -4.17 -31.21 27.42
CA ASP A 289 -5.21 -32.03 26.78
C ASP A 289 -5.53 -31.43 25.37
N GLY A 290 -6.38 -32.11 24.59
CA GLY A 290 -6.46 -32.00 23.13
C GLY A 290 -6.79 -30.61 22.55
N LEU A 291 -6.46 -30.39 21.26
CA LEU A 291 -6.73 -29.13 20.55
C LEU A 291 -8.20 -28.68 20.67
N ASP A 292 -9.14 -29.61 20.50
CA ASP A 292 -10.58 -29.33 20.52
C ASP A 292 -11.19 -29.26 21.94
N GLU A 293 -10.47 -29.70 22.98
CA GLU A 293 -10.93 -29.59 24.37
C GLU A 293 -10.55 -28.22 24.96
N PHE A 294 -9.37 -27.71 24.62
CA PHE A 294 -8.98 -26.34 24.95
C PHE A 294 -9.91 -25.28 24.32
N GLU A 295 -10.42 -25.52 23.10
CA GLU A 295 -11.42 -24.64 22.49
C GLU A 295 -12.69 -24.53 23.34
N LYS A 296 -13.14 -25.66 23.89
CA LYS A 296 -14.32 -25.71 24.76
C LYS A 296 -14.06 -25.06 26.12
N SER A 297 -12.88 -25.25 26.71
CA SER A 297 -12.54 -24.61 27.99
C SER A 297 -12.41 -23.10 27.86
N LEU A 298 -11.68 -22.61 26.84
CA LEU A 298 -11.51 -21.17 26.59
C LEU A 298 -12.85 -20.48 26.29
N ALA A 299 -13.69 -21.11 25.46
CA ALA A 299 -15.02 -20.58 25.15
C ALA A 299 -15.95 -20.58 26.39
N ALA A 300 -15.84 -21.57 27.27
CA ALA A 300 -16.60 -21.63 28.52
C ALA A 300 -16.13 -20.56 29.53
N GLU A 301 -14.81 -20.41 29.73
CA GLU A 301 -14.22 -19.42 30.63
C GLU A 301 -14.59 -17.99 30.21
N LYS A 302 -14.43 -17.67 28.91
CA LYS A 302 -14.81 -16.36 28.37
C LYS A 302 -16.32 -16.09 28.51
N ALA A 303 -17.16 -17.10 28.29
CA ALA A 303 -18.62 -16.99 28.47
C ALA A 303 -19.05 -16.87 29.94
N GLU A 304 -18.29 -17.43 30.89
CA GLU A 304 -18.52 -17.26 32.32
C GLU A 304 -18.12 -15.86 32.79
N ARG A 305 -16.97 -15.34 32.33
CA ARG A 305 -16.53 -13.96 32.60
C ARG A 305 -17.50 -12.92 32.04
N GLU A 306 -17.98 -13.09 30.80
CA GLU A 306 -19.03 -12.24 30.21
C GLU A 306 -20.33 -12.23 31.04
N ARG A 307 -20.65 -13.31 31.76
CA ARG A 307 -21.81 -13.32 32.68
C ARG A 307 -21.49 -12.59 33.98
N ALA A 308 -20.30 -12.80 34.54
CA ALA A 308 -19.87 -12.13 35.78
C ALA A 308 -19.85 -10.60 35.65
N GLU A 309 -19.42 -10.07 34.51
CA GLU A 309 -19.42 -8.63 34.21
C GLU A 309 -20.86 -8.08 34.06
N ARG A 310 -21.75 -8.79 33.36
CA ARG A 310 -23.18 -8.41 33.27
C ARG A 310 -23.86 -8.43 34.64
N ASP A 311 -23.57 -9.42 35.48
CA ASP A 311 -24.05 -9.51 36.85
C ASP A 311 -23.54 -8.36 37.73
N HIS A 312 -22.33 -7.88 37.47
CA HIS A 312 -21.74 -6.73 38.17
C HIS A 312 -22.46 -5.42 37.79
N ASP A 313 -22.74 -5.22 36.50
CA ASP A 313 -23.50 -4.04 36.04
C ASP A 313 -24.98 -4.09 36.46
N GLU A 314 -25.66 -5.25 36.47
CA GLU A 314 -27.00 -5.37 37.05
C GLU A 314 -27.03 -4.96 38.53
N LYS A 315 -26.02 -5.37 39.31
CA LYS A 315 -25.86 -4.97 40.72
C LYS A 315 -25.61 -3.48 40.86
N ARG A 316 -24.91 -2.85 39.90
CA ARG A 316 -24.69 -1.40 39.82
C ARG A 316 -26.00 -0.65 39.54
N HIS A 317 -26.79 -1.11 38.58
CA HIS A 317 -28.11 -0.54 38.28
C HIS A 317 -29.14 -0.72 39.42
N ARG A 318 -29.09 -1.84 40.18
CA ARG A 318 -29.95 -2.02 41.36
C ARG A 318 -29.66 -1.02 42.48
N LYS A 319 -28.40 -0.57 42.67
CA LYS A 319 -28.06 0.47 43.66
C LYS A 319 -28.66 1.84 43.31
N HIS A 320 -28.69 2.23 42.04
CA HIS A 320 -29.30 3.51 41.63
C HIS A 320 -30.82 3.56 41.82
N ARG A 321 -31.52 2.41 41.83
CA ARG A 321 -32.99 2.37 41.97
C ARG A 321 -33.51 2.61 43.40
N HIS A 322 -32.65 2.55 44.41
CA HIS A 322 -33.06 2.73 45.81
C HIS A 322 -33.06 4.19 46.31
N HIS A 323 -32.51 5.14 45.54
CA HIS A 323 -32.41 6.55 45.97
C HIS A 323 -33.56 7.48 45.49
N HIS A 324 -34.53 6.98 44.72
CA HIS A 324 -35.69 7.76 44.23
C HIS A 324 -37.04 7.31 44.81
N ARG A 325 -37.07 6.97 46.11
CA ARG A 325 -38.31 6.71 46.86
C ARG A 325 -38.34 7.51 48.18
N HIS A 326 -38.31 8.84 48.07
CA HIS A 326 -38.86 9.77 49.06
C HIS A 326 -38.97 11.17 48.46
N ASP A 327 -40.16 11.46 47.88
CA ASP A 327 -40.87 12.76 47.84
C ASP A 327 -41.70 12.92 46.57
N SER A 328 -43.03 12.70 46.70
CA SER A 328 -44.07 13.40 45.94
C SER A 328 -45.49 13.01 46.38
N GLU A 329 -45.82 13.22 47.66
CA GLU A 329 -47.24 13.34 48.05
C GLU A 329 -47.68 14.81 47.91
N ARG A 330 -48.47 15.11 46.87
CA ARG A 330 -49.51 16.16 46.85
C ARG A 330 -50.31 16.12 45.53
N GLU A 331 -51.56 15.69 45.67
CA GLU A 331 -52.80 16.31 45.14
C GLU A 331 -52.67 17.44 44.07
N ARG A 332 -53.52 17.53 43.03
CA ARG A 332 -54.89 16.99 42.84
C ARG A 332 -55.40 17.15 41.39
N ASP A 333 -56.44 16.37 41.07
CA ASP A 333 -57.61 16.70 40.23
C ASP A 333 -57.57 16.86 38.67
N ARG A 334 -58.46 16.03 38.06
CA ARG A 334 -59.38 16.24 36.89
C ARG A 334 -58.93 15.90 35.45
N ASP A 335 -59.62 14.88 34.91
CA ASP A 335 -60.55 14.89 33.75
C ASP A 335 -60.10 15.60 32.44
N ARG A 336 -60.37 15.09 31.22
CA ARG A 336 -61.00 13.84 30.72
C ARG A 336 -60.77 13.73 29.20
N ASP A 337 -60.91 12.52 28.66
CA ASP A 337 -61.43 12.11 27.32
C ASP A 337 -61.33 13.05 26.09
N GLY A 338 -60.85 12.53 24.94
CA GLY A 338 -60.97 13.23 23.65
C GLY A 338 -60.30 12.57 22.43
N ASP A 339 -61.01 11.67 21.75
CA ASP A 339 -60.66 11.12 20.42
C ASP A 339 -60.63 12.20 19.30
N GLY A 340 -60.03 11.84 18.13
CA GLY A 340 -60.68 12.22 16.86
C GLY A 340 -59.83 12.73 15.69
N HIS A 341 -59.44 11.82 14.81
CA HIS A 341 -59.52 11.91 13.34
C HIS A 341 -59.13 13.21 12.55
N ARG A 342 -58.12 13.04 11.69
CA ARG A 342 -58.09 13.30 10.22
C ARG A 342 -59.10 14.30 9.63
N HIS A 343 -58.64 15.20 8.74
CA HIS A 343 -59.15 15.24 7.35
C HIS A 343 -58.21 15.94 6.34
N ARG A 344 -58.30 15.55 5.06
CA ARG A 344 -57.61 16.14 3.88
C ARG A 344 -58.52 17.16 3.18
N HIS A 345 -57.92 18.09 2.42
CA HIS A 345 -58.19 18.49 1.00
C HIS A 345 -57.99 20.01 0.77
N ARG A 346 -57.02 20.45 -0.05
CA ARG A 346 -56.96 20.64 -1.53
C ARG A 346 -57.31 22.07 -2.04
N ARG A 347 -56.27 22.70 -2.61
CA ARG A 347 -56.20 23.38 -3.93
C ARG A 347 -56.76 24.79 -4.17
N ARG A 348 -56.02 25.48 -5.08
CA ARG A 348 -56.38 26.58 -6.00
C ARG A 348 -56.49 28.00 -5.40
N ASN A 349 -56.11 29.07 -6.10
CA ASN A 349 -55.22 29.30 -7.28
C ASN A 349 -55.07 30.84 -7.46
N ASP A 350 -54.16 31.28 -8.35
CA ASP A 350 -54.16 32.60 -9.05
C ASP A 350 -53.95 33.88 -8.18
N ASP A 351 -53.34 34.99 -8.63
CA ASP A 351 -52.50 35.32 -9.80
C ASP A 351 -51.73 36.65 -9.54
N GLU A 352 -50.63 36.88 -10.30
CA GLU A 352 -50.11 38.18 -10.85
C GLU A 352 -49.95 39.45 -9.96
N ASP A 353 -49.12 40.45 -10.25
CA ASP A 353 -47.88 40.65 -11.04
C ASP A 353 -47.31 42.03 -10.60
N ASP A 354 -46.00 42.27 -10.69
CA ASP A 354 -45.46 43.64 -10.75
C ASP A 354 -43.98 43.65 -11.17
N GLY A 355 -43.61 44.52 -12.11
CA GLY A 355 -42.30 44.51 -12.75
C GLY A 355 -41.72 45.89 -13.11
N HIS A 356 -40.60 45.83 -13.84
CA HIS A 356 -39.79 46.94 -14.41
C HIS A 356 -38.65 47.51 -13.52
N ARG A 357 -37.52 48.07 -14.04
CA ARG A 357 -36.54 47.72 -15.11
C ARG A 357 -35.66 48.95 -15.48
N SER A 358 -34.37 48.72 -15.80
CA SER A 358 -33.40 49.62 -16.52
C SER A 358 -32.61 50.66 -15.65
N LYS A 359 -31.37 51.13 -15.93
CA LYS A 359 -30.46 51.22 -17.13
C LYS A 359 -28.95 51.13 -16.68
N ARG A 360 -28.01 50.48 -17.40
CA ARG A 360 -26.99 51.02 -18.40
C ARG A 360 -26.03 52.14 -17.87
N SER A 361 -24.71 52.21 -18.18
CA SER A 361 -23.83 51.49 -19.14
C SER A 361 -22.28 51.75 -19.02
N ARG A 362 -21.46 50.78 -19.53
CA ARG A 362 -20.21 50.89 -20.35
C ARG A 362 -18.92 51.58 -19.87
N HIS A 363 -17.81 50.83 -19.89
CA HIS A 363 -16.55 50.95 -20.69
C HIS A 363 -15.68 49.68 -20.42
N SER A 364 -14.63 49.26 -21.15
CA SER A 364 -14.31 49.25 -22.60
C SER A 364 -12.91 48.62 -22.82
N ARG A 365 -12.77 47.58 -23.70
CA ARG A 365 -11.51 47.09 -24.32
C ARG A 365 -10.45 46.46 -23.38
N ASP A 366 -9.52 45.62 -23.84
CA ASP A 366 -9.37 44.77 -25.04
C ASP A 366 -8.41 43.62 -24.63
N ASP A 367 -8.50 42.44 -25.25
CA ASP A 367 -7.32 41.72 -25.78
C ASP A 367 -7.76 40.48 -26.59
N GLN A 368 -7.01 40.19 -27.66
CA GLN A 368 -7.36 39.20 -28.69
C GLN A 368 -6.37 38.04 -28.78
N ASP A 369 -6.81 36.98 -29.45
CA ASP A 369 -6.03 35.84 -29.94
C ASP A 369 -4.65 36.21 -30.54
N SER A 370 -3.68 35.30 -30.44
CA SER A 370 -3.27 34.52 -31.63
C SER A 370 -2.17 33.47 -31.38
N HIS A 371 -2.30 32.35 -32.10
CA HIS A 371 -1.23 31.37 -32.30
C HIS A 371 -0.20 31.86 -33.34
N ARG A 372 1.08 31.43 -33.26
CA ARG A 372 1.73 30.47 -34.23
C ARG A 372 3.28 30.38 -34.22
N SER A 373 3.73 29.13 -34.44
CA SER A 373 4.87 28.65 -35.27
C SER A 373 6.34 29.10 -35.11
N ARG A 374 7.19 28.09 -34.77
CA ARG A 374 8.44 27.65 -35.44
C ARG A 374 9.03 28.51 -36.60
N ARG A 375 10.33 28.88 -36.54
CA ARG A 375 11.47 28.26 -37.31
C ARG A 375 12.81 29.06 -37.28
N HIS A 376 13.92 28.31 -37.19
CA HIS A 376 15.29 28.47 -37.76
C HIS A 376 16.05 29.81 -37.93
N GLY A 377 17.39 29.73 -37.73
CA GLY A 377 18.45 30.68 -38.15
C GLY A 377 19.35 31.08 -36.97
N ASP A 378 20.48 30.46 -36.62
CA ASP A 378 21.75 30.08 -37.31
C ASP A 378 22.88 31.13 -37.15
N ASP A 379 24.13 30.68 -37.24
CA ASP A 379 25.43 31.39 -37.28
C ASP A 379 26.14 31.95 -36.01
N ARG A 380 26.95 31.05 -35.42
CA ARG A 380 28.45 31.03 -35.42
C ARG A 380 29.36 32.04 -34.68
N HIS A 381 30.35 31.42 -34.01
CA HIS A 381 31.71 31.87 -33.64
C HIS A 381 31.84 32.87 -32.46
N ARG A 382 32.89 32.81 -31.61
CA ARG A 382 34.30 32.45 -31.88
C ARG A 382 35.04 31.77 -30.71
N LYS A 383 36.10 31.02 -31.06
CA LYS A 383 37.07 30.29 -30.20
C LYS A 383 37.98 31.19 -29.34
N THR A 384 38.42 30.65 -28.19
CA THR A 384 39.82 30.58 -27.66
C THR A 384 39.83 29.57 -26.49
N THR A 385 40.87 28.81 -26.12
CA THR A 385 42.12 28.32 -26.74
C THR A 385 42.62 27.17 -25.86
N ASP A 386 43.38 26.23 -26.42
CA ASP A 386 44.07 25.15 -25.69
C ASP A 386 45.57 25.21 -26.05
N PRO A 387 46.50 24.98 -25.10
CA PRO A 387 47.79 24.40 -25.46
C PRO A 387 48.34 23.34 -24.47
N LYS A 388 48.44 22.11 -24.99
CA LYS A 388 49.60 21.18 -24.95
C LYS A 388 50.90 21.57 -24.20
N GLU A 389 51.50 20.51 -23.61
CA GLU A 389 52.97 20.21 -23.57
C GLU A 389 53.88 21.12 -22.69
N ASP A 390 55.04 20.70 -22.13
CA ASP A 390 55.82 19.44 -22.27
C ASP A 390 56.76 19.12 -21.07
N LEU A 391 57.50 18.00 -21.17
CA LEU A 391 58.54 17.45 -20.26
C LEU A 391 59.86 18.29 -20.25
N PRO A 392 60.86 18.09 -19.32
CA PRO A 392 61.94 17.04 -19.44
C PRO A 392 62.45 16.45 -18.08
N ILE A 393 63.07 15.26 -17.91
CA ILE A 393 64.22 14.54 -18.56
C ILE A 393 65.58 15.20 -18.19
N PRO A 394 66.54 14.49 -17.54
CA PRO A 394 67.48 13.48 -18.12
C PRO A 394 67.66 12.21 -17.24
N ASP A 395 68.44 11.16 -17.53
CA ASP A 395 69.03 10.47 -18.69
C ASP A 395 70.04 9.46 -18.08
N GLU A 396 70.29 8.30 -18.70
CA GLU A 396 71.65 7.87 -19.12
C GLU A 396 71.69 6.47 -19.77
N GLU A 397 72.72 6.25 -20.60
CA GLU A 397 73.04 4.98 -21.28
C GLU A 397 74.06 4.15 -20.44
N LYS A 398 74.71 3.04 -20.84
CA LYS A 398 74.80 2.20 -22.06
C LYS A 398 75.30 0.81 -21.60
N PRO A 399 75.07 -0.31 -22.34
CA PRO A 399 76.23 -0.90 -23.07
C PRO A 399 75.86 -1.75 -24.31
N ALA A 400 76.87 -2.45 -24.87
CA ALA A 400 76.80 -3.14 -26.16
C ALA A 400 77.27 -4.64 -26.14
N SER A 401 77.01 -5.31 -27.27
CA SER A 401 77.71 -6.47 -27.89
C SER A 401 77.58 -7.93 -27.36
N GLN A 402 77.03 -8.77 -28.27
CA GLN A 402 77.46 -10.12 -28.74
C GLN A 402 77.33 -11.40 -27.86
N ASP A 403 76.39 -12.28 -28.25
CA ASP A 403 76.47 -13.74 -28.58
C ASP A 403 77.46 -14.72 -27.87
N PRO A 404 77.20 -16.06 -27.87
CA PRO A 404 75.96 -16.81 -27.61
C PRO A 404 76.22 -18.09 -26.73
N VAL A 405 75.34 -19.13 -26.84
CA VAL A 405 75.55 -20.60 -26.58
C VAL A 405 74.77 -21.27 -25.41
N ASP A 406 74.06 -22.33 -25.83
CA ASP A 406 73.46 -23.52 -25.20
C ASP A 406 73.02 -23.65 -23.72
N ARG A 407 71.75 -24.07 -23.61
CA ARG A 407 71.28 -25.32 -22.97
C ARG A 407 72.21 -25.98 -21.93
N SER A 408 71.76 -26.01 -20.67
CA SER A 408 71.07 -27.20 -20.13
C SER A 408 70.64 -27.05 -18.65
N LYS A 409 69.71 -27.92 -18.25
CA LYS A 409 68.95 -27.93 -16.98
C LYS A 409 69.78 -27.73 -15.70
N SER A 410 69.48 -26.66 -14.97
CA SER A 410 69.74 -26.46 -13.53
C SER A 410 68.87 -25.26 -13.10
N LEU A 411 68.35 -25.06 -11.88
CA LEU A 411 68.21 -25.84 -10.64
C LEU A 411 66.87 -25.42 -9.99
N GLN A 412 66.22 -26.29 -9.22
CA GLN A 412 65.06 -25.89 -8.41
C GLN A 412 65.50 -25.05 -7.19
N ARG A 413 64.62 -24.14 -6.75
CA ARG A 413 64.80 -23.28 -5.57
C ARG A 413 63.80 -23.71 -4.48
N ASP A 414 64.18 -23.55 -3.21
CA ASP A 414 63.59 -24.30 -2.10
C ASP A 414 62.07 -24.17 -1.89
N SER A 415 61.47 -25.30 -1.52
CA SER A 415 60.03 -25.58 -1.48
C SER A 415 59.20 -24.79 -0.45
N TRP A 416 59.78 -23.81 0.25
CA TRP A 416 59.08 -22.95 1.20
C TRP A 416 58.69 -21.58 0.62
N MET A 417 59.24 -21.21 -0.54
CA MET A 417 58.82 -20.02 -1.31
C MET A 417 57.83 -20.34 -2.45
N THR A 418 57.25 -21.54 -2.45
CA THR A 418 56.12 -21.93 -3.30
C THR A 418 54.97 -22.43 -2.43
N ALA A 419 53.99 -21.56 -2.19
CA ALA A 419 52.72 -21.95 -1.58
C ALA A 419 51.90 -22.82 -2.56
N PRO A 420 51.12 -23.80 -2.06
CA PRO A 420 50.91 -25.04 -2.80
C PRO A 420 49.72 -25.02 -3.77
N SER A 421 49.93 -25.62 -4.95
CA SER A 421 48.85 -26.14 -5.79
C SER A 421 48.37 -27.49 -5.23
N SER A 422 47.29 -27.50 -4.45
CA SER A 422 46.73 -28.72 -3.87
C SER A 422 45.52 -29.24 -4.62
N ILE A 423 45.68 -30.41 -5.26
CA ILE A 423 44.63 -31.41 -5.39
C ILE A 423 45.28 -32.78 -5.11
N GLU A 424 44.48 -33.74 -4.62
CA GLU A 424 44.85 -35.10 -4.17
C GLU A 424 45.49 -35.23 -2.77
N VAL A 425 45.18 -36.25 -1.94
CA VAL A 425 43.98 -37.11 -1.72
C VAL A 425 44.20 -37.90 -0.40
N ASP A 426 43.19 -38.65 0.10
CA ASP A 426 43.17 -39.64 1.23
C ASP A 426 42.50 -39.16 2.55
N TYR A 427 41.65 -39.95 3.25
CA TYR A 427 41.06 -41.28 3.01
C TYR A 427 39.75 -41.48 3.84
N ILE A 428 38.96 -42.53 3.52
CA ILE A 428 37.94 -43.24 4.34
C ILE A 428 36.47 -42.75 4.31
N HIS A 429 35.66 -43.49 3.52
CA HIS A 429 34.28 -44.00 3.73
C HIS A 429 33.29 -43.24 4.66
N ARG A 430 32.01 -43.02 4.31
CA ARG A 430 30.98 -44.00 3.85
C ARG A 430 29.62 -43.26 3.55
N PRO A 431 28.61 -43.92 2.97
CA PRO A 431 28.31 -44.05 1.53
C PRO A 431 27.21 -43.09 0.99
N ASP A 432 27.35 -42.64 -0.25
CA ASP A 432 26.25 -41.96 -0.98
C ASP A 432 25.31 -42.95 -1.69
N LYS A 433 24.02 -42.60 -1.71
CA LYS A 433 22.96 -43.42 -2.34
C LYS A 433 22.82 -43.13 -3.83
N ASN A 434 22.78 -44.22 -4.62
CA ASN A 434 22.22 -44.33 -5.97
C ASN A 434 22.69 -43.31 -7.04
N LYS A 435 23.79 -43.64 -7.73
CA LYS A 435 23.89 -43.31 -9.17
C LYS A 435 22.95 -44.23 -9.96
N SER A 436 22.13 -43.64 -10.82
CA SER A 436 21.34 -44.38 -11.82
C SER A 436 22.26 -45.23 -12.71
N PRO A 437 21.91 -46.48 -13.04
CA PRO A 437 22.68 -47.26 -14.00
C PRO A 437 22.62 -46.62 -15.40
N PRO A 438 23.62 -46.82 -16.27
CA PRO A 438 23.55 -46.37 -17.65
C PRO A 438 22.32 -46.98 -18.34
N PRO A 439 21.72 -46.28 -19.33
CA PRO A 439 20.55 -46.79 -20.03
C PRO A 439 20.85 -48.15 -20.65
N LYS A 440 19.96 -49.12 -20.42
CA LYS A 440 20.07 -50.44 -21.05
C LYS A 440 19.95 -50.26 -22.58
N PRO A 441 20.77 -50.95 -23.39
CA PRO A 441 20.58 -50.95 -24.83
C PRO A 441 19.19 -51.50 -25.16
N GLU A 442 18.50 -50.86 -26.11
CA GLU A 442 17.16 -51.29 -26.52
C GLU A 442 17.19 -52.72 -27.09
N PRO A 443 16.17 -53.55 -26.81
CA PRO A 443 16.11 -54.91 -27.33
C PRO A 443 15.89 -54.89 -28.85
N LYS A 444 16.87 -55.41 -29.60
CA LYS A 444 16.76 -55.58 -31.06
C LYS A 444 15.51 -56.39 -31.41
N ARG A 445 14.71 -55.87 -32.36
CA ARG A 445 13.43 -56.48 -32.75
C ARG A 445 13.67 -57.74 -33.58
N VAL A 446 13.09 -58.87 -33.17
CA VAL A 446 13.27 -60.16 -33.86
C VAL A 446 12.36 -60.23 -35.09
N VAL A 447 12.97 -60.17 -36.28
CA VAL A 447 12.26 -60.20 -37.57
C VAL A 447 11.89 -61.64 -37.96
N SER A 448 10.62 -61.87 -38.28
CA SER A 448 10.12 -63.17 -38.74
C SER A 448 10.51 -63.44 -40.19
N LYS A 449 10.76 -64.71 -40.57
CA LYS A 449 11.04 -65.11 -41.97
C LYS A 449 9.88 -64.89 -42.96
N ARG A 450 8.76 -64.33 -42.51
CA ARG A 450 7.59 -63.95 -43.32
C ARG A 450 7.28 -62.44 -43.25
N GLU A 451 8.15 -61.64 -42.63
CA GLU A 451 8.02 -60.17 -42.65
C GLU A 451 8.19 -59.65 -44.07
N ILE A 452 7.29 -58.75 -44.47
CA ILE A 452 7.29 -58.10 -45.80
C ILE A 452 8.09 -56.78 -45.74
N ASN A 453 8.27 -56.22 -44.54
CA ASN A 453 8.90 -54.92 -44.32
C ASN A 453 10.43 -55.06 -44.20
N THR A 454 11.15 -54.87 -45.31
CA THR A 454 12.61 -54.99 -45.39
C THR A 454 13.37 -54.01 -44.50
N HIS A 455 12.84 -52.79 -44.31
CA HIS A 455 13.50 -51.68 -43.59
C HIS A 455 13.60 -51.85 -42.06
N ILE A 456 12.99 -52.88 -41.47
CA ILE A 456 13.09 -53.14 -40.02
C ILE A 456 14.53 -53.51 -39.61
N ASN A 457 15.32 -54.11 -40.52
CA ASN A 457 16.72 -54.40 -40.25
C ASN A 457 17.59 -53.13 -40.25
N ASP A 458 17.36 -52.20 -41.18
CA ASP A 458 18.07 -50.91 -41.23
C ASP A 458 17.87 -50.07 -39.95
N ILE A 459 16.66 -50.10 -39.39
CA ILE A 459 16.34 -49.45 -38.11
C ILE A 459 17.03 -50.16 -36.93
N ASN A 460 17.10 -51.50 -36.94
CA ASN A 460 17.86 -52.29 -35.95
C ASN A 460 19.40 -52.05 -36.02
N GLU A 461 19.89 -51.45 -37.12
CA GLU A 461 21.30 -51.06 -37.32
C GLU A 461 21.57 -49.58 -37.01
N GLY A 462 20.53 -48.81 -36.65
CA GLY A 462 20.68 -47.45 -36.10
C GLY A 462 20.59 -46.31 -37.13
N LYS A 463 20.13 -46.57 -38.36
CA LYS A 463 19.80 -45.50 -39.32
C LYS A 463 18.54 -44.75 -38.85
N SER A 464 18.56 -43.42 -38.95
CA SER A 464 17.39 -42.61 -38.64
C SER A 464 16.28 -42.79 -39.71
N ILE A 465 15.05 -42.43 -39.36
CA ILE A 465 13.89 -42.52 -40.29
C ILE A 465 14.12 -41.70 -41.57
N ASP A 466 14.87 -40.60 -41.47
CA ASP A 466 15.21 -39.71 -42.59
C ASP A 466 16.37 -40.24 -43.47
N GLU A 467 17.10 -41.27 -43.02
CA GLU A 467 18.20 -41.94 -43.75
C GLU A 467 17.78 -43.27 -44.41
N LEU A 468 16.50 -43.64 -44.31
CA LEU A 468 15.95 -44.79 -45.01
C LEU A 468 15.70 -44.42 -46.47
N ASP A 469 16.32 -45.18 -47.39
CA ASP A 469 16.10 -45.09 -48.84
C ASP A 469 14.68 -45.57 -49.21
N ILE A 470 13.69 -44.75 -48.86
CA ILE A 470 12.32 -44.83 -49.37
C ILE A 470 12.31 -44.05 -50.68
N PRO A 471 12.08 -44.67 -51.85
CA PRO A 471 12.13 -43.97 -53.13
C PRO A 471 11.02 -42.89 -53.23
N ALA A 472 11.37 -41.64 -52.91
CA ALA A 472 10.46 -40.50 -52.98
C ALA A 472 9.98 -40.22 -54.43
N GLU A 473 10.75 -40.68 -55.42
CA GLU A 473 10.42 -40.62 -56.83
C GLU A 473 9.98 -42.00 -57.36
N THR A 474 8.68 -42.29 -57.24
CA THR A 474 8.04 -43.35 -58.02
C THR A 474 8.04 -42.92 -59.50
N THR A 475 9.07 -43.30 -60.26
CA THR A 475 9.19 -42.90 -61.67
C THR A 475 8.06 -43.52 -62.49
N VAL A 476 7.22 -42.67 -63.08
CA VAL A 476 6.14 -43.11 -63.96
C VAL A 476 6.73 -43.69 -65.27
N ASN A 477 6.31 -44.92 -65.61
CA ASN A 477 6.87 -45.71 -66.71
C ASN A 477 6.26 -45.41 -68.10
N TYR A 478 5.51 -44.31 -68.25
CA TYR A 478 4.99 -43.84 -69.54
C TYR A 478 5.50 -42.45 -69.88
N THR A 479 5.44 -42.10 -71.17
CA THR A 479 5.67 -40.74 -71.68
C THR A 479 4.37 -40.13 -72.19
N PHE A 480 4.26 -38.81 -72.16
CA PHE A 480 3.05 -38.12 -72.63
C PHE A 480 2.81 -38.38 -74.11
N GLY A 481 1.58 -38.81 -74.46
CA GLY A 481 1.21 -39.16 -75.83
C GLY A 481 1.60 -40.57 -76.28
N ASP A 482 1.94 -41.47 -75.37
CA ASP A 482 2.08 -42.90 -75.66
C ASP A 482 0.73 -43.55 -76.08
N ALA A 483 0.77 -44.85 -76.44
CA ALA A 483 -0.44 -45.59 -76.81
C ALA A 483 -1.50 -45.67 -75.69
N GLY A 484 -1.10 -45.51 -74.42
CA GLY A 484 -2.01 -45.46 -73.26
C GLY A 484 -2.65 -44.09 -73.01
N SER A 485 -2.09 -43.01 -73.57
CA SER A 485 -2.51 -41.61 -73.35
C SER A 485 -4.00 -41.38 -73.65
N SER A 486 -4.48 -41.91 -74.78
CA SER A 486 -5.90 -41.84 -75.17
C SER A 486 -6.84 -42.48 -74.13
N TRP A 487 -6.42 -43.59 -73.51
CA TRP A 487 -7.18 -44.26 -72.46
C TRP A 487 -7.17 -43.47 -71.16
N ARG A 488 -6.01 -42.93 -70.74
CA ARG A 488 -5.89 -42.06 -69.55
C ARG A 488 -6.74 -40.79 -69.70
N MET A 489 -6.72 -40.16 -70.86
CA MET A 489 -7.57 -39.01 -71.21
C MET A 489 -9.07 -39.33 -71.21
N THR A 490 -9.45 -40.48 -71.74
CA THR A 490 -10.85 -40.95 -71.71
C THR A 490 -11.32 -41.23 -70.28
N LYS A 491 -10.46 -41.85 -69.46
CA LYS A 491 -10.71 -42.14 -68.05
C LYS A 491 -10.82 -40.86 -67.21
N LEU A 492 -9.94 -39.88 -67.44
CA LEU A 492 -10.00 -38.55 -66.81
C LEU A 492 -11.33 -37.85 -67.16
N LYS A 493 -11.72 -37.84 -68.44
CA LYS A 493 -12.99 -37.26 -68.88
C LYS A 493 -14.19 -37.95 -68.22
N ALA A 494 -14.15 -39.27 -68.09
CA ALA A 494 -15.19 -40.06 -67.42
C ALA A 494 -15.33 -39.75 -65.91
N VAL A 495 -14.24 -39.37 -65.23
CA VAL A 495 -14.30 -38.88 -63.84
C VAL A 495 -15.01 -37.53 -63.76
N TYR A 496 -14.68 -36.59 -64.65
CA TYR A 496 -15.37 -35.29 -64.67
C TYR A 496 -16.87 -35.42 -64.98
N THR A 497 -17.25 -36.20 -66.01
CA THR A 497 -18.68 -36.41 -66.31
C THR A 497 -19.40 -37.13 -65.18
N ALA A 498 -18.79 -38.14 -64.54
CA ALA A 498 -19.40 -38.82 -63.41
C ALA A 498 -19.52 -37.92 -62.15
N ALA A 499 -18.61 -36.97 -61.95
CA ALA A 499 -18.73 -35.98 -60.88
C ALA A 499 -19.85 -34.96 -61.17
N GLU A 500 -19.95 -34.46 -62.41
CA GLU A 500 -21.03 -33.58 -62.85
C GLU A 500 -22.42 -34.25 -62.78
N GLU A 501 -22.54 -35.51 -63.20
CA GLU A 501 -23.79 -36.28 -63.17
C GLU A 501 -24.21 -36.69 -61.75
N SER A 502 -23.27 -36.91 -60.81
CA SER A 502 -23.56 -37.37 -59.45
C SER A 502 -23.57 -36.27 -58.39
N GLY A 503 -23.07 -35.06 -58.70
CA GLY A 503 -22.92 -33.96 -57.76
C GLY A 503 -21.92 -34.21 -56.61
N ARG A 504 -21.13 -35.29 -56.70
CA ARG A 504 -20.09 -35.63 -55.71
C ARG A 504 -18.82 -34.81 -55.95
N LEU A 505 -17.95 -34.74 -54.92
CA LEU A 505 -16.63 -34.14 -55.09
C LEU A 505 -15.84 -34.94 -56.12
N ILE A 506 -15.15 -34.22 -57.01
CA ILE A 506 -14.33 -34.80 -58.09
C ILE A 506 -13.25 -35.73 -57.50
N GLU A 507 -12.80 -35.45 -56.28
CA GLU A 507 -11.75 -36.20 -55.57
C GLU A 507 -12.20 -37.61 -55.14
N ASP A 508 -13.45 -37.74 -54.68
CA ASP A 508 -14.03 -39.03 -54.29
C ASP A 508 -14.20 -39.93 -55.52
N VAL A 509 -14.75 -39.37 -56.60
CA VAL A 509 -14.94 -40.06 -57.89
C VAL A 509 -13.59 -40.40 -58.54
N ALA A 510 -12.58 -39.52 -58.38
CA ALA A 510 -11.21 -39.79 -58.81
C ALA A 510 -10.60 -40.96 -58.02
N MET A 511 -10.76 -40.99 -56.69
CA MET A 511 -10.26 -42.08 -55.84
C MET A 511 -10.92 -43.41 -56.20
N GLU A 512 -12.24 -43.47 -56.38
CA GLU A 512 -12.95 -44.69 -56.82
C GLU A 512 -12.47 -45.20 -58.20
N ARG A 513 -12.11 -44.30 -59.13
CA ARG A 513 -11.78 -44.68 -60.52
C ARG A 513 -10.28 -44.88 -60.77
N PHE A 514 -9.42 -44.08 -60.17
CA PHE A 514 -7.96 -44.15 -60.33
C PHE A 514 -7.27 -44.96 -59.20
N GLY A 515 -7.94 -45.19 -58.08
CA GLY A 515 -7.39 -45.90 -56.91
C GLY A 515 -6.48 -45.04 -56.03
N ASP A 516 -5.78 -44.08 -56.64
CA ASP A 516 -4.95 -43.08 -55.96
C ASP A 516 -5.18 -41.70 -56.60
N LEU A 517 -5.25 -40.67 -55.76
CA LEU A 517 -5.34 -39.26 -56.16
C LEU A 517 -4.08 -38.81 -56.92
N ARG A 518 -2.91 -39.40 -56.65
CA ARG A 518 -1.67 -39.09 -57.36
C ARG A 518 -1.77 -39.41 -58.85
N TYR A 519 -2.26 -40.60 -59.21
CA TYR A 519 -2.47 -40.98 -60.63
C TYR A 519 -3.56 -40.14 -61.34
N PHE A 520 -4.50 -39.57 -60.58
CA PHE A 520 -5.47 -38.63 -61.13
C PHE A 520 -4.82 -37.28 -61.47
N ASP A 521 -3.95 -36.76 -60.58
CA ASP A 521 -3.22 -35.51 -60.84
C ASP A 521 -2.16 -35.69 -61.95
N ASP A 522 -1.45 -36.82 -62.01
CA ASP A 522 -0.52 -37.14 -63.12
C ASP A 522 -1.25 -37.17 -64.49
N ALA A 523 -2.49 -37.65 -64.52
CA ALA A 523 -3.34 -37.64 -65.71
C ALA A 523 -3.88 -36.23 -66.06
N ARG A 524 -3.97 -35.31 -65.09
CA ARG A 524 -4.25 -33.89 -65.33
C ARG A 524 -3.04 -33.16 -65.90
N GLU A 525 -1.84 -33.43 -65.39
CA GLU A 525 -0.58 -32.91 -65.98
C GLU A 525 -0.45 -33.35 -67.45
N GLU A 526 -0.76 -34.61 -67.76
CA GLU A 526 -0.79 -35.09 -69.15
C GLU A 526 -1.82 -34.36 -70.03
N LYS A 527 -3.01 -34.07 -69.50
CA LYS A 527 -4.01 -33.28 -70.23
C LYS A 527 -3.48 -31.89 -70.57
N GLU A 528 -2.96 -31.18 -69.57
CA GLU A 528 -2.44 -29.82 -69.75
C GLU A 528 -1.28 -29.79 -70.75
N GLU A 529 -0.35 -30.72 -70.64
CA GLU A 529 0.80 -30.82 -71.54
C GLU A 529 0.39 -31.18 -72.97
N MET A 530 -0.58 -32.07 -73.16
CA MET A 530 -1.15 -32.38 -74.48
C MET A 530 -1.92 -31.20 -75.09
N GLU A 531 -2.63 -30.41 -74.28
CA GLU A 531 -3.27 -29.17 -74.75
C GLU A 531 -2.22 -28.09 -75.08
N ARG A 532 -1.16 -27.92 -74.29
CA ARG A 532 -0.03 -27.02 -74.61
C ARG A 532 0.66 -27.41 -75.93
N ARG A 533 0.99 -28.69 -76.13
CA ARG A 533 1.56 -29.21 -77.39
C ARG A 533 0.63 -28.96 -78.59
N LYS A 534 -0.69 -28.99 -78.40
CA LYS A 534 -1.70 -28.66 -79.44
C LYS A 534 -1.80 -27.15 -79.73
N ILE A 535 -1.59 -26.30 -78.72
CA ILE A 535 -1.67 -24.83 -78.83
C ILE A 535 -0.40 -24.23 -79.43
N TYR A 536 0.78 -24.64 -78.96
CA TYR A 536 2.06 -24.01 -79.30
C TYR A 536 2.79 -24.63 -80.50
N GLY A 537 2.30 -25.76 -81.04
CA GLY A 537 2.82 -26.36 -82.26
C GLY A 537 4.22 -26.99 -82.11
N LYS A 538 4.91 -27.20 -83.24
CA LYS A 538 6.14 -28.02 -83.32
C LYS A 538 7.37 -27.45 -82.60
N ASP A 539 7.36 -26.17 -82.23
CA ASP A 539 8.52 -25.50 -81.62
C ASP A 539 8.47 -25.51 -80.07
N TYR A 540 7.42 -26.09 -79.47
CA TYR A 540 7.25 -26.17 -78.02
C TYR A 540 8.09 -27.29 -77.39
N LYS A 541 9.07 -26.93 -76.56
CA LYS A 541 9.78 -27.86 -75.67
C LYS A 541 9.05 -27.94 -74.32
N GLY A 542 8.17 -28.93 -74.20
CA GLY A 542 7.52 -29.29 -72.94
C GLY A 542 8.25 -30.41 -72.18
N HIS A 543 7.61 -30.91 -71.11
CA HIS A 543 8.08 -32.09 -70.37
C HIS A 543 7.65 -33.37 -71.09
N ASP A 544 8.39 -34.47 -70.95
CA ASP A 544 8.07 -35.77 -71.59
C ASP A 544 7.41 -36.80 -70.66
N LYS A 545 7.39 -36.52 -69.34
CA LYS A 545 6.80 -37.36 -68.29
C LYS A 545 6.10 -36.48 -67.24
N PRO A 546 5.15 -37.02 -66.43
CA PRO A 546 4.60 -36.34 -65.26
C PRO A 546 5.70 -35.88 -64.30
N THR A 547 5.53 -34.68 -63.74
CA THR A 547 6.45 -34.08 -62.77
C THR A 547 5.89 -34.21 -61.34
N GLY A 548 4.58 -34.41 -61.19
CA GLY A 548 3.92 -34.52 -59.89
C GLY A 548 3.94 -33.22 -59.10
N ASP A 549 3.91 -32.08 -59.81
CA ASP A 549 3.82 -30.74 -59.23
C ASP A 549 2.40 -30.50 -58.69
N LEU A 550 1.35 -30.90 -59.43
CA LEU A 550 -0.05 -30.75 -58.98
C LEU A 550 -0.32 -31.51 -57.68
N TYR A 551 0.22 -32.72 -57.54
CA TYR A 551 0.10 -33.51 -56.32
C TYR A 551 0.87 -32.88 -55.14
N ARG A 552 2.04 -32.27 -55.40
CA ARG A 552 2.80 -31.54 -54.37
C ARG A 552 2.07 -30.27 -53.91
N GLU A 553 1.39 -29.55 -54.81
CA GLU A 553 0.52 -28.43 -54.42
C GLU A 553 -0.69 -28.88 -53.59
N ARG A 554 -1.34 -30.00 -53.94
CA ARG A 554 -2.44 -30.60 -53.15
C ARG A 554 -2.01 -30.86 -51.70
N ILE A 555 -0.89 -31.54 -51.48
CA ILE A 555 -0.35 -31.82 -50.13
C ILE A 555 -0.03 -30.53 -49.37
N LYS A 556 0.50 -29.51 -50.06
CA LYS A 556 0.82 -28.21 -49.47
C LYS A 556 -0.42 -27.42 -49.03
N ASN A 557 -1.54 -27.57 -49.74
CA ASN A 557 -2.82 -26.96 -49.37
C ASN A 557 -3.49 -27.71 -48.21
N GLN A 558 -3.52 -29.05 -48.22
CA GLN A 558 -4.00 -29.84 -47.06
C GLN A 558 -3.27 -29.50 -45.76
N ARG A 559 -1.95 -29.27 -45.82
CA ARG A 559 -1.14 -28.83 -44.67
C ARG A 559 -1.43 -27.41 -44.17
N LYS A 560 -2.17 -26.58 -44.92
CA LYS A 560 -2.60 -25.24 -44.47
C LYS A 560 -3.94 -25.27 -43.74
N ASP A 561 -4.86 -26.15 -44.16
CA ASP A 561 -6.21 -26.22 -43.62
C ASP A 561 -6.32 -27.22 -42.44
N SER A 562 -5.23 -27.91 -42.11
CA SER A 562 -5.13 -28.74 -40.91
C SER A 562 -4.83 -27.87 -39.67
N PRO A 563 -5.69 -27.84 -38.64
CA PRO A 563 -5.31 -27.26 -37.35
C PRO A 563 -4.13 -28.05 -36.74
N PRO A 564 -3.27 -27.42 -35.91
CA PRO A 564 -2.23 -28.14 -35.20
C PRO A 564 -2.86 -29.22 -34.30
N PRO A 565 -2.26 -30.42 -34.18
CA PRO A 565 -2.81 -31.47 -33.34
C PRO A 565 -2.83 -31.03 -31.88
N GLU A 566 -3.98 -31.17 -31.22
CA GLU A 566 -4.07 -31.02 -29.78
C GLU A 566 -3.25 -32.13 -29.10
N PRO A 567 -2.45 -31.83 -28.06
CA PRO A 567 -1.70 -32.85 -27.34
C PRO A 567 -2.65 -33.72 -26.51
N GLU A 568 -2.55 -35.04 -26.67
CA GLU A 568 -3.34 -35.99 -25.88
C GLU A 568 -3.00 -35.88 -24.38
N GLN A 569 -4.05 -35.81 -23.54
CA GLN A 569 -3.92 -35.73 -22.09
C GLN A 569 -3.13 -36.92 -21.53
N GLY A 570 -2.03 -36.64 -20.84
CA GLY A 570 -1.23 -37.64 -20.11
C GLY A 570 0.19 -37.85 -20.65
N THR A 571 0.59 -37.16 -21.73
CA THR A 571 2.00 -37.14 -22.13
C THR A 571 2.84 -36.30 -21.16
N ILE A 572 3.59 -36.99 -20.29
CA ILE A 572 4.63 -36.37 -19.47
C ILE A 572 5.75 -35.92 -20.40
N ILE A 573 5.79 -34.63 -20.72
CA ILE A 573 6.96 -34.02 -21.34
C ILE A 573 8.10 -34.12 -20.32
N PRO A 574 9.20 -34.84 -20.61
CA PRO A 574 10.35 -34.84 -19.70
C PRO A 574 10.89 -33.41 -19.61
N ASP A 575 10.98 -32.87 -18.40
CA ASP A 575 11.40 -31.48 -18.14
C ASP A 575 12.91 -31.31 -18.37
N THR A 576 13.34 -31.43 -19.63
CA THR A 576 14.66 -31.03 -20.08
C THR A 576 14.71 -29.51 -20.16
N ARG A 577 14.62 -28.85 -19.00
CA ARG A 577 15.16 -27.49 -18.87
C ARG A 577 16.60 -27.57 -19.35
N PRO A 578 17.00 -26.84 -20.41
CA PRO A 578 18.41 -26.75 -20.74
C PRO A 578 19.10 -26.20 -19.49
N GLN A 579 20.12 -26.91 -19.00
CA GLN A 579 20.91 -26.42 -17.86
C GLN A 579 21.34 -25.00 -18.21
N SER A 580 20.97 -24.04 -17.37
CA SER A 580 21.21 -22.62 -17.63
C SER A 580 22.71 -22.38 -17.67
N THR A 581 23.27 -22.36 -18.88
CA THR A 581 24.63 -21.88 -19.11
C THR A 581 24.67 -20.45 -18.56
N PRO A 582 25.66 -20.11 -17.70
CA PRO A 582 25.65 -18.85 -16.99
C PRO A 582 25.61 -17.68 -18.00
N MET A 583 24.50 -16.94 -17.98
CA MET A 583 24.30 -15.80 -18.86
C MET A 583 25.43 -14.79 -18.64
N MET A 584 26.14 -14.43 -19.72
CA MET A 584 27.22 -13.44 -19.62
C MET A 584 26.62 -12.06 -19.33
N ASP A 585 26.92 -11.54 -18.14
CA ASP A 585 26.54 -10.18 -17.74
C ASP A 585 27.07 -9.13 -18.73
N GLN A 586 26.30 -8.05 -18.91
CA GLN A 586 26.66 -6.90 -19.75
C GLN A 586 28.04 -6.32 -19.37
N SER A 587 28.41 -6.38 -18.08
CA SER A 587 29.74 -5.97 -17.61
C SER A 587 30.85 -6.90 -18.10
N ALA A 588 30.59 -8.21 -18.23
CA ALA A 588 31.54 -9.18 -18.76
C ALA A 588 31.76 -8.97 -20.26
N LEU A 589 30.69 -8.75 -21.04
CA LEU A 589 30.78 -8.42 -22.46
C LEU A 589 31.58 -7.12 -22.70
N ASN A 590 31.37 -6.11 -21.85
CA ASN A 590 32.13 -4.85 -21.90
C ASN A 590 33.62 -5.02 -21.52
N ARG A 591 33.95 -5.91 -20.58
CA ARG A 591 35.34 -6.28 -20.27
C ARG A 591 36.02 -6.98 -21.44
N LEU A 592 35.33 -7.93 -22.09
CA LEU A 592 35.83 -8.63 -23.28
C LEU A 592 36.06 -7.66 -24.45
N ARG A 593 35.15 -6.71 -24.66
CA ARG A 593 35.31 -5.61 -25.62
C ARG A 593 36.55 -4.75 -25.31
N ALA A 594 36.76 -4.40 -24.05
CA ALA A 594 37.93 -3.61 -23.63
C ALA A 594 39.25 -4.39 -23.80
N GLN A 595 39.25 -5.70 -23.53
CA GLN A 595 40.40 -6.58 -23.76
C GLN A 595 40.73 -6.71 -25.27
N MET A 596 39.72 -6.92 -26.11
CA MET A 596 39.86 -6.94 -27.57
C MET A 596 40.40 -5.61 -28.11
N MET A 597 39.84 -4.47 -27.68
CA MET A 597 40.35 -3.14 -28.08
C MET A 597 41.80 -2.91 -27.61
N LYS A 598 42.15 -3.32 -26.39
CA LYS A 598 43.52 -3.23 -25.86
C LYS A 598 44.50 -4.14 -26.61
N ALA A 599 44.08 -5.33 -27.02
CA ALA A 599 44.87 -6.26 -27.82
C ALA A 599 45.10 -5.73 -29.25
N LYS A 600 44.06 -5.18 -29.90
CA LYS A 600 44.16 -4.50 -31.20
C LYS A 600 45.09 -3.29 -31.16
N LEU A 601 44.94 -2.42 -30.16
CA LEU A 601 45.82 -1.25 -29.97
C LEU A 601 47.29 -1.64 -29.74
N ARG A 602 47.54 -2.78 -29.08
CA ARG A 602 48.89 -3.32 -28.86
C ARG A 602 49.41 -4.23 -29.99
N ARG A 603 48.64 -4.43 -31.07
CA ARG A 603 48.92 -5.40 -32.16
C ARG A 603 49.30 -6.79 -31.65
N ALA A 604 48.67 -7.23 -30.56
CA ALA A 604 48.96 -8.52 -29.95
C ALA A 604 48.41 -9.68 -30.82
N PRO A 605 49.11 -10.82 -30.94
CA PRO A 605 48.72 -11.91 -31.84
C PRO A 605 47.39 -12.58 -31.48
N ASN A 606 46.92 -12.41 -30.24
CA ASN A 606 45.62 -12.90 -29.76
C ASN A 606 44.44 -11.97 -30.09
N ALA A 607 44.65 -10.83 -30.76
CA ALA A 607 43.59 -9.86 -31.04
C ALA A 607 42.45 -10.42 -31.91
N ALA A 608 42.76 -11.33 -32.84
CA ALA A 608 41.75 -12.00 -33.69
C ALA A 608 40.91 -13.03 -32.89
N GLN A 609 41.54 -13.77 -31.97
CA GLN A 609 40.84 -14.73 -31.11
C GLN A 609 39.86 -14.03 -30.16
N LEU A 610 40.31 -12.92 -29.53
CA LEU A 610 39.45 -12.08 -28.67
C LEU A 610 38.33 -11.37 -29.44
N GLU A 611 38.50 -11.13 -30.74
CA GLU A 611 37.45 -10.60 -31.61
C GLU A 611 36.40 -11.67 -31.95
N ASP A 612 36.81 -12.89 -32.29
CA ASP A 612 35.88 -14.01 -32.49
C ASP A 612 35.13 -14.40 -31.20
N GLU A 613 35.80 -14.38 -30.04
CA GLU A 613 35.16 -14.60 -28.73
C GLU A 613 34.16 -13.49 -28.41
N TYR A 614 34.52 -12.21 -28.63
CA TYR A 614 33.61 -11.09 -28.44
C TYR A 614 32.41 -11.18 -29.42
N ASN A 615 32.63 -11.53 -30.68
CA ASN A 615 31.58 -11.64 -31.68
C ASN A 615 30.62 -12.80 -31.39
N LYS A 616 31.14 -13.96 -30.94
CA LYS A 616 30.31 -15.09 -30.48
C LYS A 616 29.52 -14.73 -29.24
N ALA A 617 30.15 -14.12 -28.23
CA ALA A 617 29.47 -13.68 -27.01
C ALA A 617 28.40 -12.60 -27.31
N ALA A 618 28.69 -11.67 -28.21
CA ALA A 618 27.73 -10.64 -28.63
C ALA A 618 26.57 -11.22 -29.46
N ALA A 619 26.82 -12.21 -30.32
CA ALA A 619 25.77 -12.92 -31.06
C ALA A 619 24.86 -13.71 -30.10
N MET A 620 25.44 -14.44 -29.14
CA MET A 620 24.70 -15.17 -28.11
C MET A 620 23.88 -14.22 -27.22
N PHE A 621 24.45 -13.08 -26.81
CA PHE A 621 23.77 -12.04 -26.05
C PHE A 621 22.62 -11.40 -26.85
N ALA A 622 22.81 -11.16 -28.15
CA ALA A 622 21.76 -10.65 -29.03
C ALA A 622 20.61 -11.66 -29.23
N THR A 623 20.91 -12.96 -29.39
CA THR A 623 19.86 -14.00 -29.44
C THR A 623 19.12 -14.17 -28.10
N ALA A 624 19.82 -13.98 -26.97
CA ALA A 624 19.20 -13.98 -25.65
C ALA A 624 18.30 -12.74 -25.43
N GLN A 625 18.65 -11.58 -26.00
CA GLN A 625 17.76 -10.41 -26.01
C GLN A 625 16.58 -10.52 -26.98
N SER A 626 16.72 -11.26 -28.10
CA SER A 626 15.65 -11.40 -29.10
C SER A 626 14.57 -12.42 -28.73
N ASN A 627 14.85 -13.30 -27.76
CA ASN A 627 13.85 -14.15 -27.12
C ASN A 627 13.62 -13.68 -25.66
N PRO A 628 12.89 -12.57 -25.44
CA PRO A 628 12.10 -12.51 -24.21
C PRO A 628 11.18 -13.74 -24.25
N GLU A 629 11.19 -14.51 -23.16
CA GLU A 629 10.36 -15.71 -22.99
C GLU A 629 8.94 -15.42 -23.45
N ALA A 630 8.51 -16.08 -24.53
CA ALA A 630 7.29 -15.71 -25.24
C ALA A 630 6.08 -16.21 -24.43
N VAL A 631 5.66 -15.43 -23.43
CA VAL A 631 4.55 -15.77 -22.54
C VAL A 631 3.27 -15.96 -23.36
N VAL A 632 2.90 -17.22 -23.56
CA VAL A 632 1.62 -17.59 -24.16
C VAL A 632 0.54 -17.42 -23.11
N LEU A 633 -0.20 -16.30 -23.21
CA LEU A 633 -1.36 -16.07 -22.35
C LEU A 633 -2.40 -17.17 -22.57
N SER A 634 -2.70 -17.93 -21.52
CA SER A 634 -3.68 -19.00 -21.56
C SER A 634 -5.11 -18.45 -21.44
N VAL A 635 -6.08 -19.33 -21.70
CA VAL A 635 -7.50 -19.06 -21.46
C VAL A 635 -7.81 -18.83 -19.97
N MET A 636 -6.97 -19.33 -19.06
CA MET A 636 -7.12 -19.10 -17.62
C MET A 636 -6.70 -17.68 -17.21
N ASP A 637 -5.66 -17.13 -17.85
CA ASP A 637 -5.12 -15.79 -17.56
C ASP A 637 -6.08 -14.67 -18.00
N ASN A 638 -6.81 -14.88 -19.11
CA ASN A 638 -7.89 -13.98 -19.50
C ASN A 638 -9.01 -14.70 -20.28
N ARG A 639 -10.19 -14.79 -19.66
CA ARG A 639 -11.42 -15.35 -20.24
C ARG A 639 -11.89 -14.66 -21.53
N GLN A 640 -11.45 -13.43 -21.80
CA GLN A 640 -11.77 -12.72 -23.05
C GLN A 640 -10.98 -13.22 -24.26
N LEU A 641 -9.96 -14.07 -24.06
CA LEU A 641 -9.24 -14.78 -25.12
C LEU A 641 -9.85 -16.18 -25.42
N ALA A 642 -10.93 -16.57 -24.73
CA ALA A 642 -11.49 -17.92 -24.78
C ALA A 642 -12.39 -18.20 -25.99
N GLY A 643 -11.95 -19.07 -26.90
CA GLY A 643 -12.78 -19.66 -27.96
C GLY A 643 -13.12 -18.74 -29.15
N THR A 644 -13.96 -19.22 -30.06
CA THR A 644 -14.43 -18.46 -31.23
C THR A 644 -15.35 -17.31 -30.83
N ARG A 645 -15.30 -16.22 -31.60
CA ARG A 645 -15.97 -14.96 -31.28
C ARG A 645 -16.84 -14.48 -32.44
N ASN A 646 -18.14 -14.69 -32.31
CA ASN A 646 -19.15 -14.29 -33.29
C ASN A 646 -19.73 -12.90 -32.99
N GLU A 647 -19.27 -12.21 -31.93
CA GLU A 647 -19.91 -10.97 -31.45
C GLU A 647 -19.66 -9.76 -32.36
N ALA A 648 -18.56 -9.75 -33.12
CA ALA A 648 -18.11 -8.57 -33.86
C ALA A 648 -17.61 -8.92 -35.26
N LYS A 649 -18.10 -8.19 -36.28
CA LYS A 649 -17.65 -8.30 -37.67
C LYS A 649 -16.54 -7.27 -37.92
N ALA A 650 -15.41 -7.69 -38.49
CA ALA A 650 -14.29 -6.79 -38.78
C ALA A 650 -14.58 -5.89 -39.98
N ILE A 651 -14.39 -4.57 -39.84
CA ILE A 651 -14.67 -3.62 -40.92
C ILE A 651 -13.62 -3.78 -42.03
N THR A 652 -14.06 -4.18 -43.22
CA THR A 652 -13.21 -4.53 -44.37
C THR A 652 -12.55 -3.33 -45.05
N ASN A 653 -13.06 -2.10 -44.84
CA ASN A 653 -12.49 -0.87 -45.37
C ASN A 653 -11.04 -0.67 -44.90
N LYS A 654 -10.14 -0.25 -45.81
CA LYS A 654 -8.68 -0.09 -45.53
C LYS A 654 -8.39 0.66 -44.22
N ARG A 655 -9.04 1.80 -43.99
CA ARG A 655 -8.90 2.62 -42.77
C ARG A 655 -9.47 1.96 -41.50
N GLY A 656 -10.48 1.09 -41.66
CA GLY A 656 -11.03 0.28 -40.57
C GLY A 656 -10.09 -0.86 -40.19
N ARG A 657 -9.54 -1.55 -41.19
CA ARG A 657 -8.54 -2.62 -41.02
C ARG A 657 -7.24 -2.12 -40.39
N GLU A 658 -6.72 -0.96 -40.81
CA GLU A 658 -5.54 -0.32 -40.21
C GLU A 658 -5.75 0.12 -38.75
N ARG A 659 -6.99 0.48 -38.36
CA ARG A 659 -7.32 0.91 -36.99
C ARG A 659 -7.89 -0.21 -36.11
N GLY A 660 -8.11 -1.40 -36.67
CA GLY A 660 -8.78 -2.49 -35.98
C GLY A 660 -10.21 -2.13 -35.52
N ASN A 661 -10.98 -1.40 -36.34
CA ASN A 661 -12.38 -1.10 -36.03
C ASN A 661 -13.26 -2.33 -36.35
N VAL A 662 -14.23 -2.59 -35.48
CA VAL A 662 -15.23 -3.67 -35.63
C VAL A 662 -16.64 -3.10 -35.57
N GLU A 663 -17.58 -3.81 -36.18
CA GLU A 663 -19.01 -3.55 -36.18
C GLU A 663 -19.75 -4.66 -35.41
N GLU A 664 -20.88 -4.32 -34.79
CA GLU A 664 -21.71 -5.23 -34.01
C GLU A 664 -22.34 -6.31 -34.91
N ASN A 665 -22.28 -7.59 -34.50
CA ASN A 665 -22.96 -8.65 -35.24
C ASN A 665 -24.43 -8.77 -34.81
N THR A 666 -25.36 -8.30 -35.65
CA THR A 666 -26.80 -8.40 -35.41
C THR A 666 -27.37 -9.82 -35.51
N GLU A 667 -26.55 -10.81 -35.89
CA GLU A 667 -26.95 -12.20 -36.16
C GLU A 667 -26.34 -13.18 -35.11
N MET A 668 -26.18 -12.75 -33.86
CA MET A 668 -25.72 -13.64 -32.79
C MET A 668 -26.76 -14.70 -32.42
N THR A 669 -26.32 -15.94 -32.21
CA THR A 669 -27.17 -16.99 -31.66
C THR A 669 -27.38 -16.80 -30.15
N ILE A 670 -28.41 -17.44 -29.57
CA ILE A 670 -28.65 -17.40 -28.12
C ILE A 670 -27.47 -18.02 -27.35
N ASP A 671 -26.83 -19.08 -27.88
CA ASP A 671 -25.66 -19.67 -27.25
C ASP A 671 -24.43 -18.73 -27.33
N ASP A 672 -24.23 -18.01 -28.44
CA ASP A 672 -23.19 -16.98 -28.55
C ASP A 672 -23.42 -15.84 -27.53
N MET A 673 -24.67 -15.39 -27.34
CA MET A 673 -25.00 -14.40 -26.30
C MET A 673 -24.71 -14.92 -24.88
N VAL A 674 -25.07 -16.17 -24.56
CA VAL A 674 -24.77 -16.78 -23.26
C VAL A 674 -23.25 -16.95 -23.06
N ARG A 675 -22.50 -17.22 -24.12
CA ARG A 675 -21.03 -17.25 -24.09
C ARG A 675 -20.43 -15.87 -23.86
N GLU A 676 -20.93 -14.81 -24.51
CA GLU A 676 -20.49 -13.44 -24.21
C GLU A 676 -20.73 -13.10 -22.74
N GLU A 677 -21.95 -13.24 -22.25
CA GLU A 677 -22.31 -12.92 -20.86
C GLU A 677 -21.48 -13.70 -19.83
N ARG A 678 -21.14 -14.98 -20.11
CA ARG A 678 -20.23 -15.76 -19.25
C ARG A 678 -18.78 -15.27 -19.26
N ARG A 679 -18.29 -14.69 -20.38
CA ARG A 679 -16.95 -14.10 -20.49
C ARG A 679 -16.87 -12.69 -19.90
N THR A 680 -17.94 -11.91 -19.98
CA THR A 680 -18.04 -10.53 -19.46
C THR A 680 -18.48 -10.46 -18.00
N LYS A 681 -19.04 -11.54 -17.45
CA LYS A 681 -19.40 -11.66 -16.04
C LYS A 681 -18.23 -11.26 -15.13
N ASN A 682 -18.52 -10.36 -14.19
CA ASN A 682 -17.58 -9.74 -13.25
C ASN A 682 -16.49 -8.86 -13.90
N GLN A 683 -16.64 -8.43 -15.17
CA GLN A 683 -15.75 -7.43 -15.77
C GLN A 683 -15.92 -6.07 -15.07
N ALA A 684 -14.82 -5.52 -14.53
CA ALA A 684 -14.83 -4.22 -13.85
C ALA A 684 -15.45 -3.12 -14.73
N GLY A 685 -16.47 -2.45 -14.19
CA GLY A 685 -17.23 -1.38 -14.86
C GLY A 685 -18.37 -1.85 -15.79
N GLY A 686 -18.42 -3.12 -16.21
CA GLY A 686 -19.55 -3.71 -16.95
C GLY A 686 -20.04 -2.89 -18.15
N GLU A 687 -21.37 -2.77 -18.29
CA GLU A 687 -22.00 -1.91 -19.30
C GLU A 687 -21.82 -0.41 -19.00
N GLY A 688 -21.73 -0.01 -17.73
CA GLY A 688 -21.54 1.40 -17.33
C GLY A 688 -20.24 2.00 -17.89
N LEU A 689 -19.15 1.22 -17.86
CA LEU A 689 -17.88 1.62 -18.49
C LEU A 689 -17.98 1.65 -20.02
N ARG A 690 -18.75 0.75 -20.65
CA ARG A 690 -19.02 0.79 -22.10
C ARG A 690 -19.81 2.06 -22.47
N LEU A 691 -20.78 2.47 -21.64
CA LEU A 691 -21.53 3.72 -21.79
C LEU A 691 -20.63 4.95 -21.61
N ALA A 692 -19.81 4.99 -20.55
CA ALA A 692 -18.84 6.08 -20.33
C ALA A 692 -17.83 6.20 -21.48
N GLU A 693 -17.34 5.07 -22.01
CA GLU A 693 -16.50 5.05 -23.22
C GLU A 693 -17.22 5.58 -24.47
N ARG A 694 -18.55 5.45 -24.59
CA ARG A 694 -19.33 6.04 -25.70
C ARG A 694 -19.44 7.54 -25.53
N ILE A 695 -19.87 8.01 -24.36
CA ILE A 695 -19.99 9.44 -24.02
C ILE A 695 -18.66 10.16 -24.24
N ALA A 696 -17.54 9.60 -23.74
CA ALA A 696 -16.21 10.18 -23.90
C ALA A 696 -15.68 10.21 -25.35
N LYS A 697 -16.21 9.36 -26.25
CA LYS A 697 -15.88 9.38 -27.69
C LYS A 697 -16.77 10.34 -28.49
N ASP A 698 -17.86 10.81 -27.90
CA ASP A 698 -18.87 11.62 -28.55
C ASP A 698 -18.62 13.11 -28.28
N GLY A 699 -17.79 13.74 -29.11
CA GLY A 699 -17.44 15.16 -28.98
C GLY A 699 -18.59 16.15 -29.22
N LYS A 700 -19.83 15.66 -29.37
CA LYS A 700 -21.08 16.45 -29.42
C LYS A 700 -22.07 16.06 -28.31
N PHE A 701 -21.64 15.28 -27.31
CA PHE A 701 -22.51 14.88 -26.20
C PHE A 701 -22.94 16.12 -25.40
N ASP A 702 -24.25 16.28 -25.23
CA ASP A 702 -24.83 17.17 -24.22
C ASP A 702 -25.58 16.33 -23.19
N ASN A 703 -25.68 16.85 -21.96
CA ASN A 703 -26.23 16.13 -20.81
C ASN A 703 -27.64 16.64 -20.47
N ASP A 704 -28.51 16.72 -21.48
CA ASP A 704 -29.93 16.96 -21.35
C ASP A 704 -30.76 15.74 -21.81
N LEU A 705 -32.04 15.74 -21.47
CA LEU A 705 -32.94 14.62 -21.79
C LEU A 705 -33.24 14.55 -23.29
N ASP A 706 -33.33 15.71 -23.95
CA ASP A 706 -33.66 15.81 -25.37
C ASP A 706 -32.56 15.19 -26.24
N TYR A 707 -31.28 15.48 -25.94
CA TYR A 707 -30.13 14.85 -26.61
C TYR A 707 -30.09 13.33 -26.36
N MET A 708 -30.36 12.90 -25.13
CA MET A 708 -30.34 11.48 -24.76
C MET A 708 -31.42 10.68 -25.51
N ASP A 709 -32.62 11.24 -25.67
CA ASP A 709 -33.70 10.62 -26.45
C ASP A 709 -33.40 10.65 -27.96
N GLU A 710 -32.96 11.79 -28.51
CA GLU A 710 -32.57 11.90 -29.93
C GLU A 710 -31.42 10.95 -30.32
N ASN A 711 -30.49 10.68 -29.38
CA ASN A 711 -29.34 9.81 -29.60
C ASN A 711 -29.48 8.42 -28.94
N ALA A 712 -30.69 8.01 -28.53
CA ALA A 712 -30.91 6.78 -27.78
C ALA A 712 -30.36 5.53 -28.50
N GLU A 713 -30.58 5.37 -29.81
CA GLU A 713 -30.05 4.24 -30.60
C GLU A 713 -28.50 4.21 -30.62
N LYS A 714 -27.88 5.39 -30.70
CA LYS A 714 -26.42 5.58 -30.73
C LYS A 714 -25.79 5.30 -29.36
N LEU A 715 -26.48 5.67 -28.28
CA LEU A 715 -26.07 5.40 -26.90
C LEU A 715 -26.38 3.95 -26.48
N ALA A 716 -27.34 3.27 -27.09
CA ALA A 716 -27.66 1.86 -26.82
C ALA A 716 -26.67 0.89 -27.49
N LYS A 717 -26.23 1.16 -28.73
CA LYS A 717 -25.38 0.26 -29.54
C LYS A 717 -24.17 -0.32 -28.81
N ARG A 718 -23.98 -1.65 -28.87
CA ARG A 718 -22.90 -2.36 -28.17
C ARG A 718 -21.61 -2.31 -28.99
N LEU A 719 -20.71 -1.41 -28.63
CA LEU A 719 -19.37 -1.35 -29.22
C LEU A 719 -18.49 -2.47 -28.68
N HIS A 720 -18.41 -3.59 -29.41
CA HIS A 720 -17.47 -4.65 -29.13
C HIS A 720 -16.03 -4.16 -29.33
N LYS A 721 -15.10 -4.65 -28.50
CA LYS A 721 -13.67 -4.38 -28.65
C LYS A 721 -13.08 -5.36 -29.66
N SER A 722 -12.22 -4.85 -30.53
CA SER A 722 -11.51 -5.66 -31.51
C SER A 722 -10.46 -6.55 -30.85
N ASP A 723 -10.13 -7.65 -31.53
CA ASP A 723 -9.20 -8.67 -31.02
C ASP A 723 -7.84 -8.10 -30.64
N ILE A 724 -7.36 -7.10 -31.39
CA ILE A 724 -6.11 -6.38 -31.10
C ILE A 724 -6.22 -5.64 -29.76
N ASN A 725 -7.33 -4.92 -29.54
CA ASN A 725 -7.56 -4.19 -28.29
C ASN A 725 -7.75 -5.14 -27.09
N LEU A 726 -8.40 -6.29 -27.29
CA LEU A 726 -8.58 -7.29 -26.24
C LEU A 726 -7.28 -8.02 -25.91
N LYS A 727 -6.45 -8.35 -26.91
CA LYS A 727 -5.07 -8.83 -26.69
C LYS A 727 -4.23 -7.80 -25.94
N ASN A 728 -4.29 -6.53 -26.32
CA ASN A 728 -3.58 -5.45 -25.61
C ASN A 728 -4.06 -5.28 -24.16
N MET A 729 -5.38 -5.40 -23.90
CA MET A 729 -5.93 -5.41 -22.54
C MET A 729 -5.44 -6.64 -21.75
N ALA A 730 -5.45 -7.83 -22.34
CA ALA A 730 -4.96 -9.06 -21.70
C ALA A 730 -3.47 -8.97 -21.35
N VAL A 731 -2.64 -8.48 -22.28
CA VAL A 731 -1.20 -8.21 -22.04
C VAL A 731 -1.02 -7.18 -20.92
N SER A 732 -1.83 -6.12 -20.87
CA SER A 732 -1.76 -5.12 -19.80
C SER A 732 -2.13 -5.72 -18.44
N GLU A 733 -3.21 -6.51 -18.37
CA GLU A 733 -3.65 -7.17 -17.12
C GLU A 733 -2.68 -8.25 -16.64
N PHE A 734 -2.08 -9.00 -17.56
CA PHE A 734 -1.01 -9.94 -17.27
C PHE A 734 0.24 -9.22 -16.76
N GLN A 735 0.69 -8.14 -17.43
CA GLN A 735 1.82 -7.33 -16.95
C GLN A 735 1.57 -6.74 -15.56
N LYS A 736 0.33 -6.32 -15.24
CA LYS A 736 -0.04 -5.90 -13.88
C LYS A 736 0.04 -7.07 -12.89
N MET A 737 -0.42 -8.26 -13.28
CA MET A 737 -0.37 -9.47 -12.43
C MET A 737 1.08 -9.89 -12.16
N SER A 738 1.89 -10.08 -13.20
CA SER A 738 3.31 -10.40 -13.10
C SER A 738 4.05 -9.37 -12.23
N ARG A 739 3.82 -8.06 -12.42
CA ARG A 739 4.39 -7.02 -11.53
C ARG A 739 3.91 -7.14 -10.08
N ALA A 740 2.65 -7.50 -9.83
CA ALA A 740 2.16 -7.68 -8.47
C ALA A 740 2.80 -8.90 -7.79
N LEU A 741 2.94 -10.01 -8.52
CA LEU A 741 3.63 -11.22 -8.08
C LEU A 741 5.12 -10.93 -7.83
N ASP A 742 5.85 -10.41 -8.82
CA ASP A 742 7.30 -10.18 -8.78
C ASP A 742 7.75 -9.19 -7.70
N ASN A 743 6.88 -8.24 -7.31
CA ASN A 743 7.14 -7.30 -6.23
C ASN A 743 6.53 -7.74 -4.88
N CYS A 744 5.91 -8.92 -4.82
CA CYS A 744 5.24 -9.38 -3.62
C CYS A 744 6.27 -9.80 -2.54
N PRO A 745 6.29 -9.17 -1.35
CA PRO A 745 7.25 -9.52 -0.31
C PRO A 745 6.95 -10.86 0.38
N LEU A 746 5.77 -11.42 0.12
CA LEU A 746 5.21 -12.59 0.80
C LEU A 746 5.15 -13.86 -0.05
N CYS A 747 5.21 -13.75 -1.39
CA CYS A 747 5.19 -14.93 -2.25
C CYS A 747 6.50 -15.72 -2.16
N HIS A 748 6.37 -17.05 -2.23
CA HIS A 748 7.45 -17.90 -2.68
C HIS A 748 7.38 -18.02 -4.21
N HIS A 749 8.47 -17.70 -4.91
CA HIS A 749 8.55 -17.91 -6.36
C HIS A 749 9.24 -19.23 -6.65
N GLU A 750 8.46 -20.29 -6.90
CA GLU A 750 8.98 -21.61 -7.25
C GLU A 750 9.82 -21.54 -8.54
N ASP A 751 9.33 -20.86 -9.58
CA ASP A 751 10.01 -20.71 -10.88
C ASP A 751 11.41 -20.09 -10.77
N LYS A 752 11.55 -19.10 -9.87
CA LYS A 752 12.79 -18.36 -9.62
C LYS A 752 13.59 -18.93 -8.44
N ASN A 753 13.07 -19.98 -7.80
CA ASN A 753 13.52 -20.53 -6.52
C ASN A 753 13.86 -19.44 -5.48
N GLN A 754 13.05 -18.38 -5.44
CA GLN A 754 13.28 -17.22 -4.60
C GLN A 754 12.41 -17.30 -3.33
N PRO A 755 13.02 -17.39 -2.12
CA PRO A 755 12.26 -17.35 -0.88
C PRO A 755 11.66 -15.96 -0.66
N PRO A 756 10.53 -15.85 0.07
CA PRO A 756 9.90 -14.56 0.39
C PRO A 756 10.88 -13.57 1.05
N LEU A 757 10.54 -12.29 1.01
CA LEU A 757 11.29 -11.26 1.74
C LEU A 757 11.00 -11.32 3.24
N ALA A 758 9.78 -11.71 3.61
CA ALA A 758 9.38 -11.95 5.00
C ALA A 758 10.06 -13.20 5.58
N PRO A 759 10.50 -13.17 6.86
CA PRO A 759 11.17 -14.30 7.49
C PRO A 759 10.18 -15.41 7.87
N VAL A 760 10.31 -16.58 7.24
CA VAL A 760 9.49 -17.76 7.58
C VAL A 760 9.88 -18.30 8.96
N ILE A 761 8.89 -18.39 9.85
CA ILE A 761 9.00 -18.93 11.21
C ILE A 761 8.66 -20.42 11.19
N ALA A 762 7.50 -20.75 10.65
CA ALA A 762 6.95 -22.09 10.50
C ALA A 762 6.24 -22.20 9.14
N LEU A 763 6.25 -23.40 8.56
CA LEU A 763 5.80 -23.68 7.19
C LEU A 763 4.85 -24.88 7.23
N GLY A 764 3.58 -24.66 6.88
CA GLY A 764 2.60 -25.71 6.59
C GLY A 764 2.70 -26.18 5.14
N THR A 765 1.69 -26.90 4.64
CA THR A 765 1.68 -27.38 3.25
C THR A 765 1.20 -26.33 2.26
N ARG A 766 0.34 -25.40 2.70
CA ARG A 766 -0.26 -24.32 1.88
C ARG A 766 -0.24 -22.95 2.55
N ALA A 767 0.03 -22.84 3.84
CA ALA A 767 0.20 -21.58 4.56
C ALA A 767 1.49 -21.55 5.39
N PHE A 768 2.00 -20.36 5.69
CA PHE A 768 3.18 -20.16 6.54
C PHE A 768 2.97 -19.04 7.56
N LEU A 769 3.79 -19.06 8.61
CA LEU A 769 3.83 -18.06 9.67
C LEU A 769 5.06 -17.17 9.52
N THR A 770 4.87 -15.86 9.59
CA THR A 770 5.91 -14.83 9.69
C THR A 770 5.61 -13.90 10.87
N LEU A 771 6.54 -13.01 11.22
CA LEU A 771 6.32 -11.94 12.22
C LEU A 771 5.31 -10.90 11.70
N ALA A 772 5.07 -9.83 12.47
CA ALA A 772 4.50 -8.57 11.98
C ALA A 772 5.59 -7.52 11.65
N THR A 773 5.32 -6.64 10.67
CA THR A 773 6.31 -5.65 10.18
C THR A 773 6.64 -4.59 11.22
N GLU A 774 7.88 -4.10 11.24
CA GLU A 774 8.29 -3.02 12.16
C GLU A 774 7.75 -1.64 11.71
N PRO A 775 7.08 -0.86 12.59
CA PRO A 775 6.90 -1.12 14.01
C PRO A 775 5.68 -2.00 14.32
N GLU A 776 5.83 -2.90 15.28
CA GLU A 776 4.71 -3.66 15.85
C GLU A 776 3.82 -2.77 16.73
N ILE A 777 2.50 -2.94 16.66
CA ILE A 777 1.56 -2.30 17.59
C ILE A 777 1.78 -2.83 19.02
N SER A 778 2.03 -4.14 19.12
CA SER A 778 2.21 -4.86 20.38
C SER A 778 3.30 -5.93 20.20
N PRO A 779 4.24 -6.09 21.16
CA PRO A 779 5.38 -6.98 21.01
C PRO A 779 4.99 -8.45 20.80
N GLY A 780 5.54 -9.05 19.75
CA GLY A 780 5.28 -10.44 19.36
C GLY A 780 4.09 -10.58 18.42
N GLY A 781 3.80 -9.55 17.62
CA GLY A 781 2.84 -9.65 16.52
C GLY A 781 3.28 -10.67 15.46
N ALA A 782 2.33 -11.39 14.89
CA ALA A 782 2.57 -12.42 13.88
C ALA A 782 1.62 -12.25 12.68
N VAL A 783 1.95 -12.85 11.55
CA VAL A 783 1.11 -12.83 10.34
C VAL A 783 1.08 -14.23 9.73
N ILE A 784 -0.13 -14.73 9.47
CA ILE A 784 -0.38 -15.98 8.77
C ILE A 784 -0.68 -15.65 7.31
N VAL A 785 0.00 -16.34 6.38
CA VAL A 785 -0.04 -16.02 4.95
C VAL A 785 -0.16 -17.31 4.14
N PRO A 786 -1.07 -17.41 3.14
CA PRO A 786 -1.06 -18.52 2.20
C PRO A 786 0.21 -18.49 1.33
N LEU A 787 0.66 -19.64 0.84
CA LEU A 787 1.81 -19.72 -0.07
C LEU A 787 1.44 -19.21 -1.48
N ALA A 788 0.22 -19.52 -1.92
CA ALA A 788 -0.33 -19.05 -3.19
C ALA A 788 -0.85 -17.61 -3.07
N HIS A 789 -0.52 -16.74 -4.03
CA HIS A 789 -0.97 -15.35 -4.06
C HIS A 789 -2.49 -15.25 -4.27
N ARG A 790 -3.24 -15.13 -3.17
CA ARG A 790 -4.67 -14.77 -3.16
C ARG A 790 -4.84 -13.27 -2.93
N ALA A 791 -5.90 -12.66 -3.47
CA ALA A 791 -6.16 -11.23 -3.23
C ALA A 791 -6.83 -10.96 -1.87
N ASN A 792 -7.55 -11.95 -1.33
CA ASN A 792 -8.17 -11.93 0.00
C ASN A 792 -8.37 -13.36 0.55
N LEU A 793 -8.71 -13.51 1.84
CA LEU A 793 -8.87 -14.82 2.48
C LEU A 793 -10.18 -15.54 2.09
N LEU A 794 -11.15 -14.84 1.49
CA LEU A 794 -12.34 -15.44 0.90
C LEU A 794 -12.06 -16.16 -0.43
N GLU A 795 -10.93 -15.87 -1.09
CA GLU A 795 -10.43 -16.60 -2.28
C GLU A 795 -9.58 -17.83 -1.94
N CYS A 796 -9.21 -18.03 -0.67
CA CYS A 796 -8.47 -19.22 -0.25
C CYS A 796 -9.32 -20.49 -0.39
N ASP A 797 -8.71 -21.60 -0.76
CA ASP A 797 -9.39 -22.90 -0.80
C ASP A 797 -9.71 -23.40 0.63
N ASP A 798 -10.58 -24.40 0.78
CA ASP A 798 -11.00 -24.87 2.12
C ASP A 798 -9.83 -25.47 2.91
N ASP A 799 -8.92 -26.23 2.27
CA ASP A 799 -7.70 -26.76 2.89
C ASP A 799 -6.74 -25.64 3.37
N GLU A 800 -6.61 -24.58 2.59
CA GLU A 800 -5.79 -23.40 2.94
C GLU A 800 -6.35 -22.71 4.19
N TRP A 801 -7.69 -22.64 4.28
CA TRP A 801 -8.39 -22.08 5.42
C TRP A 801 -8.25 -22.95 6.69
N GLU A 802 -8.24 -24.27 6.56
CA GLU A 802 -8.01 -25.17 7.72
C GLU A 802 -6.58 -25.04 8.27
N GLU A 803 -5.54 -24.91 7.42
CA GLU A 803 -4.18 -24.63 7.91
C GLU A 803 -4.08 -23.28 8.62
N ILE A 804 -4.67 -22.22 8.04
CA ILE A 804 -4.72 -20.90 8.67
C ILE A 804 -5.37 -20.98 10.06
N ARG A 805 -6.47 -21.73 10.19
CA ARG A 805 -7.11 -21.96 11.48
C ARG A 805 -6.26 -22.75 12.47
N ASN A 806 -5.46 -23.73 12.02
CA ASN A 806 -4.53 -24.45 12.89
C ASN A 806 -3.44 -23.51 13.44
N PHE A 807 -2.94 -22.57 12.63
CA PHE A 807 -2.08 -21.49 13.11
C PHE A 807 -2.81 -20.57 14.11
N MET A 808 -4.07 -20.17 13.85
CA MET A 808 -4.85 -19.39 14.81
C MET A 808 -4.98 -20.10 16.16
N LYS A 809 -5.35 -21.39 16.18
CA LYS A 809 -5.44 -22.21 17.41
C LYS A 809 -4.13 -22.19 18.21
N SER A 810 -3.01 -22.44 17.53
CA SER A 810 -1.69 -22.49 18.17
C SER A 810 -1.19 -21.13 18.66
N LEU A 811 -1.44 -20.05 17.92
CA LEU A 811 -1.14 -18.68 18.36
C LEU A 811 -1.98 -18.29 19.57
N THR A 812 -3.30 -18.55 19.56
CA THR A 812 -4.18 -18.29 20.71
C THR A 812 -3.68 -19.02 21.96
N ARG A 813 -3.28 -20.29 21.85
CA ARG A 813 -2.66 -21.05 22.95
C ARG A 813 -1.35 -20.41 23.45
N MET A 814 -0.48 -19.97 22.54
CA MET A 814 0.79 -19.34 22.89
C MET A 814 0.59 -18.02 23.65
N TYR A 815 -0.27 -17.13 23.16
CA TYR A 815 -0.53 -15.84 23.81
C TYR A 815 -1.28 -16.00 25.13
N HIS A 816 -2.20 -16.97 25.22
CA HIS A 816 -2.88 -17.30 26.47
C HIS A 816 -1.90 -17.74 27.58
N GLU A 817 -0.89 -18.56 27.26
CA GLU A 817 0.17 -18.92 28.22
C GLU A 817 1.06 -17.72 28.62
N GLN A 818 1.10 -16.66 27.80
CA GLN A 818 1.76 -15.39 28.12
C GLN A 818 0.86 -14.40 28.90
N GLY A 819 -0.38 -14.78 29.26
CA GLY A 819 -1.33 -13.87 29.90
C GLY A 819 -1.83 -12.76 28.97
N ARG A 820 -1.96 -13.05 27.67
CA ARG A 820 -2.38 -12.11 26.62
C ARG A 820 -3.53 -12.71 25.82
N GLU A 821 -4.44 -11.87 25.37
CA GLU A 821 -5.43 -12.24 24.37
C GLU A 821 -4.90 -11.92 22.96
N VAL A 822 -5.53 -12.43 21.91
CA VAL A 822 -5.12 -12.18 20.51
C VAL A 822 -6.32 -11.76 19.67
N VAL A 823 -6.12 -10.72 18.87
CA VAL A 823 -7.06 -10.27 17.85
C VAL A 823 -6.46 -10.60 16.49
N PHE A 824 -7.21 -11.30 15.65
CA PHE A 824 -6.82 -11.53 14.26
C PHE A 824 -7.62 -10.57 13.36
N TYR A 825 -7.02 -10.06 12.29
CA TYR A 825 -7.76 -9.28 11.28
C TYR A 825 -7.18 -9.42 9.87
N GLU A 826 -7.98 -9.02 8.90
CA GLU A 826 -7.64 -8.92 7.49
C GLU A 826 -8.16 -7.59 6.93
N ASN A 827 -7.34 -6.95 6.11
CA ASN A 827 -7.68 -5.70 5.43
C ASN A 827 -7.65 -5.89 3.91
N ALA A 828 -8.81 -6.27 3.36
CA ALA A 828 -9.05 -6.48 1.93
C ALA A 828 -9.77 -5.28 1.28
N ALA A 829 -9.56 -4.06 1.78
CA ALA A 829 -10.25 -2.85 1.30
C ALA A 829 -9.79 -2.38 -0.10
N GLN A 830 -8.71 -2.92 -0.66
CA GLN A 830 -8.13 -2.49 -1.95
C GLN A 830 -7.81 -3.67 -2.89
N PRO A 831 -8.80 -4.52 -3.26
CA PRO A 831 -8.55 -5.72 -4.09
C PRO A 831 -7.96 -5.38 -5.47
N HIS A 832 -8.28 -4.20 -6.01
CA HIS A 832 -7.72 -3.70 -7.27
C HIS A 832 -6.18 -3.56 -7.28
N ARG A 833 -5.53 -3.48 -6.11
CA ARG A 833 -4.06 -3.45 -5.99
C ARG A 833 -3.41 -4.82 -6.05
N ARG A 834 -4.20 -5.91 -5.93
CA ARG A 834 -3.72 -7.30 -5.89
C ARG A 834 -2.64 -7.52 -4.83
N MET A 835 -2.82 -6.92 -3.65
CA MET A 835 -2.02 -7.24 -2.47
C MET A 835 -2.21 -8.73 -2.13
N HIS A 836 -1.20 -9.35 -1.52
CA HIS A 836 -1.32 -10.72 -1.02
C HIS A 836 -2.19 -10.72 0.25
N ALA A 837 -3.19 -11.61 0.29
CA ALA A 837 -3.98 -11.89 1.48
C ALA A 837 -3.08 -12.22 2.68
N ALA A 838 -3.35 -11.61 3.83
CA ALA A 838 -2.56 -11.81 5.05
C ALA A 838 -3.46 -11.64 6.27
N MET A 839 -3.48 -12.64 7.15
CA MET A 839 -4.15 -12.54 8.45
C MET A 839 -3.14 -12.07 9.48
N VAL A 840 -3.32 -10.85 10.00
CA VAL A 840 -2.46 -10.29 11.04
C VAL A 840 -3.00 -10.70 12.41
N ALA A 841 -2.12 -11.24 13.26
CA ALA A 841 -2.39 -11.60 14.65
C ALA A 841 -1.69 -10.61 15.58
N VAL A 842 -2.47 -9.85 16.36
CA VAL A 842 -1.96 -8.87 17.32
C VAL A 842 -2.28 -9.32 18.74
N PRO A 843 -1.26 -9.58 19.58
CA PRO A 843 -1.49 -9.86 20.99
C PRO A 843 -1.86 -8.58 21.73
N ILE A 844 -2.89 -8.62 22.57
CA ILE A 844 -3.35 -7.51 23.40
C ILE A 844 -3.39 -7.94 24.88
N PRO A 845 -3.40 -7.00 25.84
CA PRO A 845 -3.60 -7.33 27.26
C PRO A 845 -4.91 -8.11 27.48
N TYR A 846 -4.89 -9.12 28.37
CA TYR A 846 -6.05 -10.01 28.65
C TYR A 846 -7.22 -9.31 29.37
N GLU A 847 -7.03 -8.05 29.79
CA GLU A 847 -8.09 -7.20 30.33
C GLU A 847 -8.89 -6.52 29.20
N GLU A 848 -8.21 -6.07 28.13
CA GLU A 848 -8.82 -5.35 27.01
C GLU A 848 -9.41 -6.26 25.91
N GLY A 849 -9.23 -7.58 26.01
CA GLY A 849 -9.82 -8.52 25.05
C GLY A 849 -11.35 -8.64 25.14
N ALA A 850 -11.94 -8.25 26.27
CA ALA A 850 -13.39 -8.13 26.44
C ALA A 850 -13.96 -6.81 25.84
N THR A 851 -13.18 -5.73 25.87
CA THR A 851 -13.57 -4.40 25.37
C THR A 851 -13.32 -4.25 23.86
N ALA A 852 -12.33 -4.95 23.30
CA ALA A 852 -11.95 -4.87 21.88
C ALA A 852 -13.13 -4.94 20.87
N PRO A 853 -14.16 -5.80 21.01
CA PRO A 853 -15.31 -5.79 20.11
C PRO A 853 -16.11 -4.48 20.11
N ALA A 854 -16.13 -3.74 21.22
CA ALA A 854 -16.81 -2.45 21.32
C ALA A 854 -16.06 -1.36 20.55
N TYR A 855 -14.73 -1.29 20.71
CA TYR A 855 -13.87 -0.36 19.97
C TYR A 855 -14.02 -0.53 18.45
N PHE A 856 -13.94 -1.75 17.93
CA PHE A 856 -14.14 -2.01 16.50
C PHE A 856 -15.56 -1.67 16.05
N LYS A 857 -16.58 -1.93 16.87
CA LYS A 857 -17.98 -1.58 16.57
C LYS A 857 -18.18 -0.08 16.43
N GLU A 858 -17.57 0.72 17.31
CA GLU A 858 -17.59 2.19 17.23
C GLU A 858 -16.80 2.69 16.02
N ALA A 859 -15.61 2.14 15.77
CA ALA A 859 -14.77 2.49 14.62
C ALA A 859 -15.46 2.22 13.26
N PHE A 860 -16.18 1.10 13.11
CA PHE A 860 -16.96 0.84 11.89
C PHE A 860 -18.14 1.80 11.70
N LEU A 861 -18.76 2.26 12.80
CA LEU A 861 -19.87 3.21 12.71
C LEU A 861 -19.40 4.60 12.30
N SER A 862 -18.26 5.05 12.82
CA SER A 862 -17.69 6.40 12.57
C SER A 862 -16.90 6.53 11.26
N SER A 863 -16.20 5.48 10.83
CA SER A 863 -15.26 5.58 9.70
C SER A 863 -15.95 5.73 8.35
N ASP A 864 -17.03 4.97 8.11
CA ASP A 864 -17.74 4.93 6.82
C ASP A 864 -18.87 5.97 6.70
N GLU A 865 -19.32 6.26 5.48
CA GLU A 865 -20.37 7.25 5.22
C GLU A 865 -21.70 6.89 5.90
N GLU A 866 -22.46 7.89 6.38
CA GLU A 866 -23.74 7.67 7.07
C GLU A 866 -24.81 7.02 6.17
N TRP A 867 -24.65 7.13 4.85
CA TRP A 867 -25.57 6.67 3.82
C TRP A 867 -25.06 5.45 3.01
N SER A 868 -24.09 4.71 3.57
CA SER A 868 -23.58 3.43 3.06
C SER A 868 -24.73 2.44 2.76
N GLN A 869 -24.69 1.76 1.61
CA GLN A 869 -25.75 0.83 1.20
C GLN A 869 -25.72 -0.47 1.99
N HIS A 870 -24.52 -0.93 2.35
CA HIS A 870 -24.30 -2.11 3.14
C HIS A 870 -24.41 -1.82 4.64
N ARG A 871 -24.79 -2.85 5.41
CA ARG A 871 -24.79 -2.73 6.87
C ARG A 871 -23.35 -2.58 7.35
N LYS A 872 -23.03 -1.42 7.92
CA LYS A 872 -21.70 -1.10 8.50
C LYS A 872 -21.13 -2.18 9.43
N ILE A 873 -21.98 -2.95 10.12
CA ILE A 873 -21.54 -4.05 10.98
C ILE A 873 -22.20 -5.36 10.52
N ILE A 874 -21.36 -6.33 10.15
CA ILE A 874 -21.72 -7.71 9.88
C ILE A 874 -21.18 -8.56 11.02
N ASP A 875 -22.02 -8.86 12.02
CA ASP A 875 -21.64 -9.73 13.14
C ASP A 875 -21.56 -11.19 12.66
N THR A 876 -20.34 -11.67 12.42
CA THR A 876 -20.09 -13.07 12.08
C THR A 876 -20.02 -13.95 13.32
N GLY A 877 -19.78 -13.39 14.52
CA GLY A 877 -19.82 -14.12 15.78
C GLY A 877 -21.23 -14.53 16.21
N ALA A 878 -22.23 -13.66 16.03
CA ALA A 878 -23.64 -14.00 16.16
C ALA A 878 -24.03 -15.13 15.18
N LYS A 879 -23.72 -14.97 13.89
CA LYS A 879 -24.01 -16.00 12.86
C LYS A 879 -23.30 -17.33 13.10
N ALA A 880 -22.09 -17.32 13.66
CA ALA A 880 -21.39 -18.54 14.04
C ALA A 880 -22.16 -19.30 15.13
N ARG A 881 -22.70 -18.58 16.14
CA ARG A 881 -23.58 -19.14 17.19
C ARG A 881 -24.94 -19.59 16.64
N ASP A 882 -25.49 -18.88 15.66
CA ASP A 882 -26.76 -19.23 14.98
C ASP A 882 -26.63 -20.41 13.97
N GLY A 883 -25.61 -21.26 14.14
CA GLY A 883 -25.45 -22.51 13.41
C GLY A 883 -24.60 -22.47 12.13
N MET A 884 -24.07 -21.32 11.72
CA MET A 884 -23.11 -21.28 10.59
C MET A 884 -21.70 -21.75 10.98
N GLY A 885 -21.37 -21.71 12.29
CA GLY A 885 -20.09 -22.13 12.86
C GLY A 885 -18.88 -21.62 12.06
N ARG A 886 -17.99 -22.56 11.71
CA ARG A 886 -16.74 -22.32 10.96
C ARG A 886 -16.90 -21.59 9.63
N SER A 887 -18.09 -21.62 9.03
CA SER A 887 -18.38 -21.00 7.73
C SER A 887 -18.96 -19.59 7.81
N ALA A 888 -19.18 -19.05 9.03
CA ALA A 888 -19.87 -17.77 9.22
C ALA A 888 -19.21 -16.60 8.48
N PHE A 889 -17.87 -16.53 8.42
CA PHE A 889 -17.13 -15.56 7.62
C PHE A 889 -17.36 -15.77 6.11
N ARG A 890 -16.96 -16.93 5.57
CA ARG A 890 -17.02 -17.29 4.14
C ARG A 890 -18.43 -17.22 3.53
N ARG A 891 -19.50 -17.35 4.34
CA ARG A 891 -20.90 -17.22 3.91
C ARG A 891 -21.54 -15.84 4.14
N SER A 892 -20.88 -14.94 4.87
CA SER A 892 -21.45 -13.62 5.22
C SER A 892 -21.02 -12.48 4.33
N ILE A 893 -19.88 -12.60 3.66
CA ILE A 893 -19.26 -11.57 2.83
C ILE A 893 -18.96 -12.17 1.46
N ALA A 894 -19.24 -11.43 0.38
CA ALA A 894 -18.91 -11.85 -0.97
C ALA A 894 -17.44 -11.50 -1.28
N LYS A 895 -16.69 -12.44 -1.85
CA LYS A 895 -15.25 -12.32 -2.13
C LYS A 895 -14.89 -11.20 -3.11
N GLU A 896 -15.83 -10.78 -3.95
CA GLU A 896 -15.65 -9.70 -4.93
C GLU A 896 -15.70 -8.30 -4.30
N MET A 897 -16.26 -8.17 -3.09
CA MET A 897 -16.45 -6.87 -2.42
C MET A 897 -15.20 -6.50 -1.61
N PRO A 898 -14.80 -5.22 -1.55
CA PRO A 898 -13.79 -4.78 -0.60
C PRO A 898 -14.32 -4.88 0.84
N TYR A 899 -13.52 -5.43 1.76
CA TYR A 899 -13.93 -5.57 3.16
C TYR A 899 -12.77 -5.46 4.14
N PHE A 900 -13.13 -5.22 5.39
CA PHE A 900 -12.28 -5.40 6.55
C PHE A 900 -12.96 -6.40 7.49
N HIS A 901 -12.22 -7.34 8.06
CA HIS A 901 -12.77 -8.29 9.04
C HIS A 901 -11.81 -8.48 10.21
N VAL A 902 -12.39 -8.55 11.42
CA VAL A 902 -11.67 -8.79 12.68
C VAL A 902 -12.31 -9.96 13.43
N TRP A 903 -11.49 -10.93 13.83
CA TRP A 903 -11.87 -12.10 14.63
C TRP A 903 -11.40 -11.93 16.08
N PHE A 904 -12.36 -12.05 17.01
CA PHE A 904 -12.13 -12.07 18.47
C PHE A 904 -12.21 -13.48 19.06
N THR A 905 -12.59 -14.46 18.23
CA THR A 905 -12.61 -15.90 18.52
C THR A 905 -12.25 -16.66 17.23
N LEU A 906 -11.93 -17.94 17.34
CA LEU A 906 -11.53 -18.80 16.20
C LEU A 906 -12.62 -18.92 15.11
N ASP A 907 -13.88 -18.63 15.44
CA ASP A 907 -15.05 -18.78 14.56
C ASP A 907 -15.80 -17.46 14.30
N GLY A 908 -15.56 -16.43 15.12
CA GLY A 908 -16.47 -15.30 15.27
C GLY A 908 -15.78 -13.95 15.40
N GLY A 909 -16.43 -12.93 14.86
CA GLY A 909 -15.84 -11.61 14.70
C GLY A 909 -16.84 -10.58 14.14
N LEU A 910 -16.32 -9.44 13.74
CA LEU A 910 -17.06 -8.36 13.09
C LEU A 910 -16.46 -8.09 11.71
N GLY A 911 -17.31 -8.04 10.69
CA GLY A 911 -16.96 -7.63 9.33
C GLY A 911 -17.58 -6.29 8.96
N HIS A 912 -16.91 -5.56 8.08
CA HIS A 912 -17.37 -4.32 7.47
C HIS A 912 -17.05 -4.34 5.97
N VAL A 913 -18.02 -4.02 5.12
CA VAL A 913 -17.81 -3.88 3.66
C VAL A 913 -17.45 -2.43 3.39
N VAL A 914 -16.31 -2.19 2.75
CA VAL A 914 -15.76 -0.86 2.52
C VAL A 914 -16.25 -0.35 1.17
N GLU A 915 -17.15 0.63 1.17
CA GLU A 915 -17.68 1.24 -0.05
C GLU A 915 -16.74 2.34 -0.59
N ASP A 916 -16.43 3.37 0.21
CA ASP A 916 -15.51 4.45 -0.18
C ASP A 916 -14.05 4.19 0.22
N VAL A 917 -13.28 3.69 -0.75
CA VAL A 917 -11.83 3.47 -0.66
C VAL A 917 -11.01 4.78 -0.53
N GLY A 918 -11.59 5.93 -0.86
CA GLY A 918 -10.97 7.25 -0.71
C GLY A 918 -10.99 7.75 0.74
N ARG A 919 -12.10 7.53 1.44
CA ARG A 919 -12.29 7.83 2.87
C ARG A 919 -11.67 6.77 3.79
N TRP A 920 -11.68 5.50 3.40
CA TRP A 920 -11.08 4.43 4.20
C TRP A 920 -9.55 4.62 4.40
N PRO A 921 -9.02 4.44 5.63
CA PRO A 921 -7.59 4.59 5.89
C PRO A 921 -6.72 3.68 4.99
N LYS A 922 -5.67 4.26 4.41
CA LYS A 922 -4.86 3.60 3.36
C LYS A 922 -3.98 2.49 3.94
N GLY A 923 -3.96 1.34 3.27
CA GLY A 923 -3.24 0.18 3.79
C GLY A 923 -3.78 -0.20 5.16
N ASP A 924 -2.90 -0.53 6.10
CA ASP A 924 -3.29 -1.08 7.40
C ASP A 924 -3.61 -0.04 8.49
N LEU A 925 -3.78 1.24 8.13
CA LEU A 925 -3.98 2.31 9.12
C LEU A 925 -5.20 2.08 10.02
N PHE A 926 -6.32 1.60 9.48
CA PHE A 926 -7.56 1.40 10.26
C PHE A 926 -7.37 0.44 11.45
N ALA A 927 -6.79 -0.74 11.20
CA ALA A 927 -6.56 -1.72 12.27
C ALA A 927 -5.55 -1.20 13.31
N ARG A 928 -4.50 -0.50 12.83
CA ARG A 928 -3.46 0.07 13.68
C ARG A 928 -3.97 1.23 14.53
N GLU A 929 -4.94 2.00 14.05
CA GLU A 929 -5.59 3.07 14.81
C GLU A 929 -6.49 2.49 15.91
N VAL A 930 -7.32 1.49 15.61
CA VAL A 930 -8.19 0.85 16.61
C VAL A 930 -7.38 0.05 17.65
N LEU A 931 -6.48 -0.84 17.20
CA LEU A 931 -5.66 -1.66 18.11
C LEU A 931 -4.61 -0.84 18.86
N GLY A 932 -4.08 0.22 18.24
CA GLY A 932 -3.20 1.16 18.92
C GLY A 932 -3.93 1.93 20.02
N GLY A 933 -5.18 2.32 19.80
CA GLY A 933 -6.02 2.92 20.85
C GLY A 933 -6.37 1.95 21.99
N ILE A 934 -6.46 0.64 21.72
CA ILE A 934 -6.68 -0.41 22.74
C ILE A 934 -5.41 -0.68 23.56
N VAL A 935 -4.24 -0.69 22.94
CA VAL A 935 -2.95 -1.02 23.58
C VAL A 935 -2.22 0.23 24.13
N ASP A 936 -2.80 1.42 23.95
CA ASP A 936 -2.18 2.74 24.20
C ASP A 936 -0.81 2.89 23.51
N ALA A 937 -0.75 2.44 22.25
CA ALA A 937 0.46 2.49 21.44
C ALA A 937 0.73 3.90 20.90
N GLU A 938 2.01 4.29 20.80
CA GLU A 938 2.36 5.63 20.34
C GLU A 938 1.83 5.96 18.93
N PRO A 939 1.34 7.18 18.65
CA PRO A 939 0.83 7.56 17.33
C PRO A 939 1.83 7.38 16.18
N HIS A 940 3.14 7.43 16.44
CA HIS A 940 4.16 7.11 15.43
C HIS A 940 4.16 5.61 15.08
N VAL A 941 4.03 4.73 16.07
CA VAL A 941 3.86 3.29 15.87
C VAL A 941 2.58 3.04 15.08
N MET A 942 1.46 3.62 15.49
CA MET A 942 0.16 3.46 14.81
C MET A 942 0.24 3.84 13.33
N LYS A 943 0.73 5.06 13.02
CA LYS A 943 0.73 5.62 11.66
C LYS A 943 1.81 5.04 10.73
N LYS A 944 2.93 4.55 11.27
CA LYS A 944 4.04 4.05 10.45
C LYS A 944 3.76 2.63 9.96
N GLN A 945 3.70 2.48 8.64
CA GLN A 945 3.59 1.18 7.98
C GLN A 945 4.98 0.59 7.75
N GLY A 946 5.19 -0.60 8.29
CA GLY A 946 6.44 -1.33 8.13
C GLY A 946 6.62 -1.96 6.76
N ARG A 947 7.82 -2.50 6.53
CA ARG A 947 8.15 -3.28 5.33
C ARG A 947 8.87 -4.56 5.72
N TRP A 948 8.72 -5.59 4.90
CA TRP A 948 9.44 -6.83 5.09
C TRP A 948 10.92 -6.71 4.72
N MET A 949 11.78 -7.18 5.63
CA MET A 949 13.23 -7.24 5.47
C MET A 949 13.73 -8.64 5.79
N ARG A 950 14.74 -9.10 5.05
CA ARG A 950 15.41 -10.37 5.32
C ARG A 950 16.36 -10.22 6.52
N GLY A 951 16.30 -11.16 7.46
CA GLY A 951 17.21 -11.20 8.61
C GLY A 951 16.77 -10.37 9.82
N ASP A 952 15.45 -10.26 10.06
CA ASP A 952 14.90 -9.64 11.28
C ASP A 952 15.41 -10.35 12.56
N PRO A 953 16.06 -9.64 13.50
CA PRO A 953 16.68 -10.26 14.69
C PRO A 953 15.65 -10.85 15.68
N ARG A 954 14.39 -10.44 15.59
CA ARG A 954 13.32 -10.86 16.51
C ARG A 954 12.83 -12.29 16.23
N VAL A 955 13.12 -12.80 15.02
CA VAL A 955 12.71 -14.12 14.53
C VAL A 955 13.17 -15.25 15.46
N GLU A 956 14.42 -15.22 15.91
CA GLU A 956 14.96 -16.27 16.79
C GLU A 956 14.37 -16.22 18.21
N GLY A 957 14.06 -15.01 18.70
CA GLY A 957 13.31 -14.82 19.95
C GLY A 957 11.90 -15.40 19.87
N PHE A 958 11.17 -15.10 18.80
CA PHE A 958 9.82 -15.62 18.57
C PHE A 958 9.83 -17.14 18.36
N LYS A 959 10.73 -17.67 17.51
CA LYS A 959 10.87 -19.13 17.27
C LYS A 959 11.08 -19.90 18.57
N LYS A 960 11.87 -19.38 19.50
CA LYS A 960 12.12 -20.01 20.80
C LYS A 960 10.83 -20.17 21.62
N GLY A 961 9.95 -19.17 21.61
CA GLY A 961 8.62 -19.25 22.26
C GLY A 961 7.64 -20.13 21.48
N TRP A 962 7.60 -19.98 20.16
CA TRP A 962 6.71 -20.71 19.26
C TRP A 962 6.94 -22.23 19.29
N ARG A 963 8.18 -22.70 19.48
CA ARG A 963 8.61 -24.10 19.38
C ARG A 963 7.78 -25.11 20.21
N LYS A 964 7.11 -24.67 21.28
CA LYS A 964 6.21 -25.48 22.12
C LYS A 964 4.82 -25.71 21.48
N PHE A 965 4.35 -24.75 20.68
CA PHE A 965 3.02 -24.70 20.07
C PHE A 965 3.03 -25.00 18.57
N ASP A 966 4.21 -25.18 18.00
CA ASP A 966 4.47 -25.38 16.59
C ASP A 966 4.05 -26.77 16.10
N TRP A 967 2.84 -26.84 15.55
CA TRP A 967 2.26 -28.08 15.01
C TRP A 967 2.91 -28.53 13.70
N THR A 968 3.52 -27.63 12.93
CA THR A 968 4.11 -27.97 11.61
C THR A 968 5.35 -28.84 11.74
N ARG A 969 5.97 -28.91 12.93
CA ARG A 969 7.07 -29.84 13.20
C ARG A 969 6.68 -31.30 13.03
N MET A 970 5.41 -31.67 13.27
CA MET A 970 4.93 -33.02 12.98
C MET A 970 4.78 -33.32 11.47
N LEU A 971 4.77 -32.30 10.62
CA LEU A 971 4.87 -32.47 9.15
C LEU A 971 6.32 -32.60 8.69
N ALA A 972 7.26 -31.95 9.39
CA ALA A 972 8.68 -31.92 9.04
C ALA A 972 9.51 -33.08 9.64
N GLU A 973 9.07 -33.64 10.78
CA GLU A 973 9.72 -34.73 11.53
C GLU A 973 9.05 -36.11 11.27
N GLY A 974 8.30 -36.24 10.16
CA GLY A 974 7.54 -37.44 9.77
C GLY A 974 8.36 -38.64 9.29
#